data_AF-H9GEG1-F1
#
_entry.id   AF-H9GEG1-F1
#
_cell.length_a   1.000
_cell.length_b   1.000
_cell.length_c   1.000
_cell.angle_alpha   90.00
_cell.angle_beta   90.00
_cell.angle_gamma   90.00
#
_symmetry.space_group_name_H-M   'P 1'
#
loop_
_entity.id
_entity.type
_entity.pdbx_description
1 polymer ?
#
loop_
_entity_poly.entity_id
_entity_poly.type
_entity_poly.pdbx_seq_one_letter_code
_entity_poly.pdbx_strand_id
1 'polypeptide(L)'
;MWAKRQERMLLEHGHIARKTYNNPVIMAMKAFFTRDPFLLPCEGRGSFCRSPLTPSPLPAREEEEGQWAGRGRALGPSEGGREGSFYPSLLHPSGQVAQPGLGRRRRSRQQERMGRHWALLGLLWGAWLWAGLAAQRSTPSPPRQTTPTPGGATPAPKLQFRLAGYPRKHNEGRIEVFYRQEWGTICDDDFSLANAEVLCRHLGFTGATGWAHSAKYGKGVGRIWLDNLNCGGSEKSVADCPSRGWGNSDCSHEEDAGVICKDERIAGFVDSNVIETEQNQLEEVRLRTVVSHAKRPLPVAEGIVEVRHRNAWAQICDENWSSRNSRVVCGMLGFPAEKKVNRNFYKLSLERQQNQLNFRLHSVACTGNEVHLSLCSFEFYKGNNTGACKGGMPAIVSCVPGPLFAAGSNPQAKKKRRQQQQNDRQQCVRLKAGAKPGEGRVEVLKNGEWGTVCDDRWNLISASVVCRELGFGSAKEALTGARMGQGFGEIYMNEVQCLGSEKSLWSCPHKNITQEGCKHSEDAAVRCNIPYMGYETMIRLSGGRSRFEGRVEVALGNGGLGTRRWGLICGDNWGTLEAMVACRQLGLGYANHGLQETWYWDASNVTEMVLSGVKCAGHEMALSQCQHHTTVTCRKTNTRFAAGVICSETASDLLLHAPLVQETAYIEDRPLHMLYCAAEENCLSSSARNATWPYGYRRLLRFSSQIHNNGRADFRPKAGRHSWVWHECHGHYHSMDIFTHYDLLTPNGTKVAEGHKASFCLEDTECDEDVAKRYECANFGEQGITVGCWDLYRHDIDCQWIDITDVKAGNYILQVVINPRYEVAESDFTNNAMKCNCKYDGHRIWIHNCHIGDALSEEANRRFEQYPGQLNNQIA
;
A
#
# COMPACT_ATOMS: atom_id res chain seq x y z
N MET A 1 17.80 -33.52 45.32
CA MET A 1 16.50 -34.20 45.60
C MET A 1 15.39 -33.47 44.84
N TRP A 2 14.20 -34.08 44.74
CA TRP A 2 13.01 -33.56 44.03
C TRP A 2 13.07 -33.58 42.49
N ALA A 3 12.99 -34.80 41.96
CA ALA A 3 12.27 -35.10 40.71
C ALA A 3 11.59 -36.47 40.85
N LYS A 4 10.24 -36.50 40.93
CA LYS A 4 9.31 -37.63 40.72
C LYS A 4 7.96 -37.39 41.43
N ARG A 5 6.90 -36.98 40.71
CA ARG A 5 5.50 -37.42 40.95
C ARG A 5 4.49 -37.02 39.85
N GLN A 6 4.59 -37.72 38.74
CA GLN A 6 3.52 -38.08 37.78
C GLN A 6 3.96 -39.49 37.27
N GLU A 7 3.12 -40.51 37.12
CA GLU A 7 1.66 -40.63 36.99
C GLU A 7 1.10 -41.91 37.67
N ARG A 8 -0.22 -42.14 37.48
CA ARG A 8 -1.01 -43.39 37.62
C ARG A 8 -1.57 -43.77 39.00
N MET A 9 -2.89 -43.65 39.13
CA MET A 9 -3.74 -44.86 39.09
C MET A 9 -5.09 -44.56 38.41
N LEU A 10 -5.78 -45.61 37.95
CA LEU A 10 -6.92 -45.55 37.03
C LEU A 10 -8.23 -45.98 37.71
N LEU A 11 -9.34 -45.46 37.16
CA LEU A 11 -10.64 -46.13 36.95
C LEU A 11 -11.57 -46.51 38.13
N GLU A 12 -12.85 -46.27 37.82
CA GLU A 12 -14.08 -47.00 38.20
C GLU A 12 -14.99 -46.58 39.39
N HIS A 13 -16.28 -46.41 39.03
CA HIS A 13 -17.55 -46.54 39.79
C HIS A 13 -17.71 -45.84 41.19
N GLY A 14 -18.77 -45.09 41.51
CA GLY A 14 -19.94 -44.62 40.75
C GLY A 14 -21.11 -44.14 41.65
N HIS A 15 -22.07 -43.40 41.05
CA HIS A 15 -23.49 -43.22 41.45
C HIS A 15 -24.00 -42.31 42.61
N ILE A 16 -25.10 -41.58 42.28
CA ILE A 16 -26.21 -41.03 43.14
C ILE A 16 -25.87 -39.74 43.96
N ALA A 17 -26.68 -38.66 44.07
CA ALA A 17 -28.05 -38.27 43.67
C ALA A 17 -28.08 -36.75 43.26
N ARG A 18 -28.86 -36.26 42.28
CA ARG A 18 -30.31 -35.87 42.23
C ARG A 18 -30.80 -34.73 43.17
N LYS A 19 -31.53 -33.77 42.54
CA LYS A 19 -32.39 -32.64 43.02
C LYS A 19 -31.70 -31.25 43.02
N THR A 20 -32.06 -30.22 42.23
CA THR A 20 -33.33 -29.53 41.83
C THR A 20 -33.80 -28.40 42.75
N TYR A 21 -34.07 -27.23 42.12
CA TYR A 21 -34.96 -26.10 42.49
C TYR A 21 -34.39 -24.75 43.00
N ASN A 22 -34.82 -23.71 42.27
CA ASN A 22 -35.27 -22.36 42.67
C ASN A 22 -34.32 -21.16 42.98
N ASN A 23 -34.57 -20.11 42.18
CA ASN A 23 -34.48 -18.64 42.44
C ASN A 23 -35.38 -18.22 43.65
N PRO A 24 -35.44 -16.94 44.12
CA PRO A 24 -34.74 -15.70 43.71
C PRO A 24 -34.25 -14.73 44.84
N VAL A 25 -33.40 -13.75 44.46
CA VAL A 25 -33.31 -12.29 44.84
C VAL A 25 -33.57 -11.80 46.31
N ILE A 26 -32.66 -10.95 46.84
CA ILE A 26 -32.83 -9.66 47.61
C ILE A 26 -31.67 -9.38 48.63
N MET A 27 -31.34 -8.08 48.78
CA MET A 27 -30.38 -7.37 49.68
C MET A 27 -30.49 -7.75 51.19
N ALA A 28 -29.58 -7.43 52.14
CA ALA A 28 -28.89 -6.16 52.45
C ALA A 28 -27.94 -6.25 53.69
N MET A 29 -27.03 -5.26 53.86
CA MET A 29 -26.36 -4.81 55.13
C MET A 29 -25.40 -5.80 55.87
N LYS A 30 -24.37 -5.44 56.65
CA LYS A 30 -23.69 -4.20 57.18
C LYS A 30 -22.23 -4.60 57.54
N ALA A 31 -21.15 -3.89 57.23
CA ALA A 31 -20.57 -2.64 57.80
C ALA A 31 -19.62 -2.79 59.04
N PHE A 32 -18.51 -2.00 59.05
CA PHE A 32 -17.45 -1.79 60.09
C PHE A 32 -16.37 -2.88 60.25
N PHE A 33 -15.06 -2.61 60.51
CA PHE A 33 -14.29 -1.41 60.98
C PHE A 33 -13.05 -1.12 60.08
N THR A 34 -12.74 0.11 59.64
CA THR A 34 -11.72 1.11 60.14
C THR A 34 -10.28 0.60 60.37
N ARG A 35 -9.17 1.32 60.08
CA ARG A 35 -8.87 2.78 60.12
C ARG A 35 -7.72 3.21 59.17
N ASP A 36 -7.80 4.44 58.62
CA ASP A 36 -6.64 5.32 58.32
C ASP A 36 -6.28 6.19 59.54
N PRO A 37 -5.11 6.86 59.59
CA PRO A 37 -5.06 8.29 59.18
C PRO A 37 -3.68 8.70 58.55
N PHE A 38 -3.38 9.91 58.03
CA PHE A 38 -3.96 11.25 58.07
C PHE A 38 -3.67 12.01 56.74
N LEU A 39 -4.56 12.93 56.35
CA LEU A 39 -4.32 14.05 55.43
C LEU A 39 -4.97 15.31 56.03
N LEU A 40 -4.47 16.52 55.68
CA LEU A 40 -5.07 17.89 55.76
C LEU A 40 -3.93 18.94 55.86
N PRO A 41 -4.14 20.25 55.57
CA PRO A 41 -4.40 20.83 54.25
C PRO A 41 -3.49 22.06 53.96
N CYS A 42 -3.68 22.75 52.82
CA CYS A 42 -3.04 24.05 52.54
C CYS A 42 -4.00 25.06 51.89
N GLU A 43 -4.20 26.22 52.53
CA GLU A 43 -4.59 27.50 51.90
C GLU A 43 -4.00 28.66 52.74
N GLY A 44 -3.48 29.71 52.08
CA GLY A 44 -2.99 30.93 52.75
C GLY A 44 -2.11 31.82 51.86
N ARG A 45 -2.45 33.12 51.72
CA ARG A 45 -1.81 34.08 50.81
C ARG A 45 -0.72 34.92 51.51
N GLY A 46 0.31 35.39 50.78
CA GLY A 46 1.03 36.64 51.17
C GLY A 46 2.53 36.80 50.81
N SER A 47 2.80 37.52 49.71
CA SER A 47 3.82 38.60 49.55
C SER A 47 5.30 38.49 50.04
N PHE A 48 6.21 38.55 49.04
CA PHE A 48 7.49 39.31 48.99
C PHE A 48 8.78 38.92 49.78
N CYS A 49 9.80 38.53 48.99
CA CYS A 49 11.25 38.83 49.06
C CYS A 49 12.09 38.62 50.35
N ARG A 50 13.00 37.62 50.30
CA ARG A 50 14.48 37.81 50.11
C ARG A 50 15.23 36.47 49.96
N SER A 51 16.28 36.47 49.13
CA SER A 51 17.34 35.43 49.05
C SER A 51 18.27 35.50 50.29
N PRO A 52 19.24 34.57 50.55
CA PRO A 52 20.15 33.85 49.63
C PRO A 52 20.08 32.30 49.81
N LEU A 53 20.95 31.40 49.32
CA LEU A 53 22.31 31.41 48.73
C LEU A 53 22.41 30.53 47.45
N THR A 54 23.59 30.51 46.81
CA THR A 54 24.02 29.62 45.71
C THR A 54 24.95 28.50 46.20
N PRO A 55 25.26 27.51 45.32
CA PRO A 55 26.67 27.28 45.00
C PRO A 55 26.97 27.36 43.48
N SER A 56 28.21 27.72 43.15
CA SER A 56 28.65 28.10 41.79
C SER A 56 29.44 27.00 41.05
N PRO A 57 29.45 27.01 39.70
CA PRO A 57 30.34 26.19 38.86
C PRO A 57 31.58 26.96 38.36
N LEU A 58 32.71 26.28 38.12
CA LEU A 58 33.90 26.77 37.40
C LEU A 58 34.77 25.58 36.93
N PRO A 59 35.67 25.73 35.94
CA PRO A 59 35.59 26.62 34.77
C PRO A 59 35.99 25.92 33.43
N ALA A 60 35.65 26.55 32.31
CA ALA A 60 36.30 26.30 31.01
C ALA A 60 37.61 27.12 30.90
N ARG A 61 38.45 26.80 29.92
CA ARG A 61 39.63 27.61 29.56
C ARG A 61 39.75 27.77 28.04
N GLU A 62 40.19 28.94 27.63
CA GLU A 62 40.31 29.38 26.22
C GLU A 62 41.55 28.81 25.53
N GLU A 63 41.55 28.81 24.19
CA GLU A 63 42.74 29.20 23.40
C GLU A 63 42.32 29.75 22.02
N GLU A 64 43.14 30.65 21.47
CA GLU A 64 42.80 31.61 20.40
C GLU A 64 43.22 31.19 18.97
N GLU A 65 42.77 32.04 18.03
CA GLU A 65 43.09 32.24 16.62
C GLU A 65 44.38 31.66 15.99
N GLY A 66 44.30 31.36 14.68
CA GLY A 66 45.47 31.13 13.84
C GLY A 66 45.15 30.84 12.36
N GLN A 67 44.89 31.87 11.55
CA GLN A 67 44.95 31.75 10.09
C GLN A 67 46.40 31.50 9.61
N TRP A 68 46.60 31.12 8.34
CA TRP A 68 47.53 31.77 7.37
C TRP A 68 47.55 30.98 6.04
N ALA A 69 47.94 31.66 4.94
CA ALA A 69 47.76 31.14 3.58
C ALA A 69 49.06 31.03 2.75
N GLY A 70 49.16 29.95 1.98
CA GLY A 70 49.60 29.96 0.57
C GLY A 70 51.10 30.08 0.19
N ARG A 71 51.46 29.36 -0.89
CA ARG A 71 52.75 29.34 -1.64
C ARG A 71 53.90 28.58 -0.94
N GLY A 72 54.78 27.82 -1.62
CA GLY A 72 54.82 27.36 -3.02
C GLY A 72 56.26 27.10 -3.53
N ARG A 73 56.44 26.17 -4.49
CA ARG A 73 57.72 25.78 -5.18
C ARG A 73 58.71 24.97 -4.32
N ALA A 74 59.63 24.14 -4.86
CA ALA A 74 59.75 23.39 -6.12
C ALA A 74 60.98 22.44 -6.04
N LEU A 75 61.09 21.46 -6.96
CA LEU A 75 62.31 20.88 -7.60
C LEU A 75 62.16 19.36 -7.87
N GLY A 76 62.55 18.92 -9.08
CA GLY A 76 62.67 17.49 -9.48
C GLY A 76 64.10 16.94 -9.26
N PRO A 77 64.61 15.93 -10.03
CA PRO A 77 64.26 15.58 -11.42
C PRO A 77 64.23 14.06 -11.79
N SER A 78 64.05 13.76 -13.10
CA SER A 78 64.49 12.55 -13.87
C SER A 78 63.88 11.16 -13.53
N GLU A 79 63.66 10.20 -14.45
CA GLU A 79 63.96 10.08 -15.90
C GLU A 79 63.08 9.00 -16.60
N GLY A 80 62.81 9.15 -17.92
CA GLY A 80 62.47 8.09 -18.92
C GLY A 80 61.20 7.21 -18.77
N GLY A 81 60.44 6.86 -19.82
CA GLY A 81 60.41 7.32 -21.23
C GLY A 81 59.73 6.31 -22.20
N ARG A 82 58.93 6.82 -23.17
CA ARG A 82 58.49 6.17 -24.45
C ARG A 82 57.53 4.95 -24.32
N GLU A 83 56.70 4.54 -25.30
CA GLU A 83 56.15 5.06 -26.59
C GLU A 83 54.92 4.15 -26.94
N GLY A 84 53.91 4.50 -27.75
CA GLY A 84 53.57 5.75 -28.43
C GLY A 84 52.35 5.63 -29.38
N SER A 85 51.31 6.46 -29.16
CA SER A 85 50.48 7.16 -30.18
C SER A 85 50.00 6.47 -31.48
N PHE A 86 48.68 6.56 -31.80
CA PHE A 86 48.19 6.81 -33.18
C PHE A 86 46.79 7.49 -33.23
N TYR A 87 46.72 8.62 -33.94
CA TYR A 87 45.52 9.35 -34.44
C TYR A 87 45.71 9.49 -35.97
N PRO A 88 44.64 9.64 -36.79
CA PRO A 88 44.07 10.97 -37.15
C PRO A 88 42.51 10.96 -37.15
N SER A 89 41.74 12.05 -36.98
CA SER A 89 41.77 13.43 -37.51
C SER A 89 41.18 13.59 -38.94
N LEU A 90 40.66 14.81 -39.23
CA LEU A 90 39.88 15.27 -40.43
C LEU A 90 38.34 15.06 -40.31
N LEU A 91 37.42 15.98 -40.67
CA LEU A 91 37.53 17.40 -41.12
C LEU A 91 36.20 18.18 -40.90
N HIS A 92 36.32 19.51 -40.82
CA HIS A 92 35.35 20.64 -40.89
C HIS A 92 34.19 20.59 -41.94
N PRO A 93 33.28 21.61 -42.05
CA PRO A 93 32.91 22.72 -41.14
C PRO A 93 31.40 23.07 -41.03
N SER A 94 31.13 24.08 -40.20
CA SER A 94 29.99 25.00 -40.11
C SER A 94 29.36 25.51 -41.43
N GLY A 95 28.07 25.86 -41.40
CA GLY A 95 27.38 26.65 -42.44
C GLY A 95 26.19 27.43 -41.89
N GLN A 96 26.09 28.72 -42.22
CA GLN A 96 25.14 29.69 -41.65
C GLN A 96 24.37 30.43 -42.77
N VAL A 97 23.20 31.00 -42.44
CA VAL A 97 22.59 32.21 -43.08
C VAL A 97 21.80 32.11 -44.43
N ALA A 98 20.56 32.61 -44.35
CA ALA A 98 19.71 33.34 -45.32
C ALA A 98 19.02 32.71 -46.56
N GLN A 99 17.91 33.36 -46.91
CA GLN A 99 17.00 33.15 -48.06
C GLN A 99 17.58 33.70 -49.38
N PRO A 100 17.03 33.31 -50.56
CA PRO A 100 15.90 34.03 -51.18
C PRO A 100 14.85 33.04 -51.79
N GLY A 101 13.72 33.42 -52.41
CA GLY A 101 13.07 34.72 -52.61
C GLY A 101 12.22 34.76 -53.90
N LEU A 102 10.98 35.27 -53.78
CA LEU A 102 10.10 35.86 -54.83
C LEU A 102 9.39 34.97 -55.89
N GLY A 103 8.06 35.13 -55.98
CA GLY A 103 7.19 34.44 -56.96
C GLY A 103 5.95 35.18 -57.53
N ARG A 104 5.55 36.38 -57.03
CA ARG A 104 4.50 37.30 -57.59
C ARG A 104 3.05 36.73 -57.70
N ARG A 105 1.95 37.49 -57.58
CA ARG A 105 1.66 38.79 -58.25
C ARG A 105 0.36 39.48 -57.72
N ARG A 106 0.43 40.79 -57.39
CA ARG A 106 -0.60 41.89 -57.57
C ARG A 106 -1.98 41.81 -56.85
N ARG A 107 -2.66 42.90 -56.40
CA ARG A 107 -2.63 44.39 -56.57
C ARG A 107 -3.19 45.05 -55.27
N SER A 108 -2.57 46.05 -54.61
CA SER A 108 -2.75 47.54 -54.72
C SER A 108 -4.20 48.07 -54.61
N ARG A 109 -4.56 49.14 -53.86
CA ARG A 109 -3.90 50.47 -53.65
C ARG A 109 -4.25 51.17 -52.29
N GLN A 110 -3.51 52.24 -51.96
CA GLN A 110 -3.72 53.24 -50.89
C GLN A 110 -4.69 54.38 -51.27
N GLN A 111 -5.18 55.17 -50.30
CA GLN A 111 -4.89 56.63 -50.07
C GLN A 111 -5.80 57.20 -48.94
N GLU A 112 -5.25 57.89 -47.92
CA GLU A 112 -5.32 59.36 -47.63
C GLU A 112 -6.71 59.93 -47.24
N ARG A 113 -6.90 61.04 -46.51
CA ARG A 113 -6.16 61.84 -45.47
C ARG A 113 -7.13 62.99 -45.04
N MET A 114 -6.89 63.69 -43.90
CA MET A 114 -7.66 64.86 -43.39
C MET A 114 -9.11 64.57 -42.90
N GLY A 115 -9.76 65.37 -42.05
CA GLY A 115 -9.27 66.46 -41.20
C GLY A 115 -10.32 67.52 -40.79
N ARG A 116 -10.56 67.66 -39.46
CA ARG A 116 -10.95 68.90 -38.71
C ARG A 116 -12.36 69.57 -38.87
N HIS A 117 -12.97 69.86 -37.69
CA HIS A 117 -13.48 71.17 -37.18
C HIS A 117 -14.99 71.50 -36.97
N TRP A 118 -15.31 71.90 -35.70
CA TRP A 118 -16.28 72.91 -35.16
C TRP A 118 -17.82 72.70 -35.35
N ALA A 119 -18.64 72.61 -34.27
CA ALA A 119 -19.41 73.67 -33.56
C ALA A 119 -20.80 74.00 -34.22
N LEU A 120 -21.92 74.40 -33.59
CA LEU A 120 -22.40 74.59 -32.20
C LEU A 120 -23.97 74.78 -32.21
N LEU A 121 -24.66 74.54 -31.08
CA LEU A 121 -25.95 75.16 -30.60
C LEU A 121 -27.35 74.91 -31.26
N GLY A 122 -28.40 74.96 -30.40
CA GLY A 122 -29.85 75.14 -30.72
C GLY A 122 -30.75 73.93 -30.36
N LEU A 123 -31.51 73.87 -29.24
CA LEU A 123 -32.80 74.55 -28.91
C LEU A 123 -33.99 74.20 -29.84
N LEU A 124 -35.27 74.02 -29.42
CA LEU A 124 -35.96 73.58 -28.18
C LEU A 124 -37.50 73.51 -28.51
N TRP A 125 -38.35 72.97 -27.61
CA TRP A 125 -39.86 72.97 -27.62
C TRP A 125 -40.55 71.91 -28.53
N GLY A 126 -41.76 71.42 -28.24
CA GLY A 126 -42.73 71.74 -27.17
C GLY A 126 -43.80 70.65 -26.94
N ALA A 127 -44.68 70.83 -25.95
CA ALA A 127 -45.58 69.81 -25.38
C ALA A 127 -46.96 69.65 -26.06
N TRP A 128 -47.80 68.73 -25.54
CA TRP A 128 -49.17 68.92 -25.00
C TRP A 128 -49.80 67.51 -24.76
N LEU A 129 -49.98 67.06 -23.51
CA LEU A 129 -51.18 67.21 -22.63
C LEU A 129 -52.31 66.19 -22.88
N TRP A 130 -52.64 65.38 -21.86
CA TRP A 130 -54.02 65.08 -21.36
C TRP A 130 -53.91 64.40 -19.98
N ALA A 131 -54.90 64.57 -19.09
CA ALA A 131 -54.76 64.29 -17.66
C ALA A 131 -56.03 63.75 -16.95
N GLY A 132 -55.84 63.15 -15.77
CA GLY A 132 -56.87 62.90 -14.74
C GLY A 132 -57.47 61.46 -14.70
N LEU A 133 -58.00 60.97 -13.57
CA LEU A 133 -58.02 61.49 -12.19
C LEU A 133 -58.37 60.37 -11.17
N ALA A 134 -57.92 60.55 -9.92
CA ALA A 134 -58.17 59.84 -8.65
C ALA A 134 -59.24 58.73 -8.48
N ALA A 135 -58.89 57.70 -7.68
CA ALA A 135 -59.75 57.13 -6.63
C ALA A 135 -58.93 56.39 -5.54
N GLN A 136 -59.36 56.48 -4.27
CA GLN A 136 -58.71 55.86 -3.10
C GLN A 136 -59.35 54.50 -2.73
N ARG A 137 -58.56 53.56 -2.16
CA ARG A 137 -58.91 52.83 -0.91
C ARG A 137 -57.81 51.85 -0.48
N SER A 138 -57.71 51.65 0.84
CA SER A 138 -56.73 50.80 1.52
C SER A 138 -57.31 49.43 1.92
N THR A 139 -56.52 48.35 1.72
CA THR A 139 -56.62 47.00 2.34
C THR A 139 -57.91 46.20 2.08
N PRO A 140 -57.89 44.84 1.95
CA PRO A 140 -57.04 43.90 2.70
C PRO A 140 -56.34 42.78 1.87
N SER A 141 -55.62 41.91 2.57
CA SER A 141 -54.86 40.75 2.07
C SER A 141 -55.72 39.60 1.48
N PRO A 142 -55.29 38.97 0.37
CA PRO A 142 -55.75 37.65 -0.06
C PRO A 142 -54.65 36.55 0.05
N PRO A 143 -55.00 35.25 -0.08
CA PRO A 143 -54.23 34.16 0.51
C PRO A 143 -53.34 33.32 -0.43
N ARG A 144 -52.55 32.46 0.21
CA ARG A 144 -51.82 31.27 -0.28
C ARG A 144 -52.42 30.61 -1.55
N GLN A 145 -51.62 30.52 -2.62
CA GLN A 145 -51.83 29.57 -3.73
C GLN A 145 -50.52 28.84 -4.09
N THR A 146 -50.69 27.67 -4.73
CA THR A 146 -49.69 26.62 -4.88
C THR A 146 -48.91 26.67 -6.21
N THR A 147 -47.67 26.17 -6.14
CA THR A 147 -46.73 25.77 -7.21
C THR A 147 -47.29 25.52 -8.62
N PRO A 148 -46.49 25.92 -9.63
CA PRO A 148 -46.11 25.05 -10.74
C PRO A 148 -44.62 24.65 -10.67
N THR A 149 -44.31 23.46 -11.19
CA THR A 149 -42.99 22.80 -11.13
C THR A 149 -41.94 23.43 -12.07
N PRO A 150 -40.68 23.65 -11.64
CA PRO A 150 -39.58 23.95 -12.56
C PRO A 150 -39.15 22.70 -13.35
N GLY A 151 -38.95 22.86 -14.66
CA GLY A 151 -38.40 21.80 -15.52
C GLY A 151 -36.94 21.46 -15.20
N GLY A 152 -36.53 20.24 -15.54
CA GLY A 152 -35.19 19.74 -15.23
C GLY A 152 -34.07 20.48 -15.95
N ALA A 153 -33.10 20.99 -15.18
CA ALA A 153 -31.82 21.43 -15.71
C ALA A 153 -30.95 20.22 -16.07
N THR A 154 -30.36 20.22 -17.26
CA THR A 154 -29.24 19.34 -17.59
C THR A 154 -28.05 19.63 -16.66
N PRO A 155 -27.35 18.62 -16.11
CA PRO A 155 -26.14 18.87 -15.33
C PRO A 155 -25.08 19.60 -16.16
N ALA A 156 -24.47 20.63 -15.59
CA ALA A 156 -23.31 21.28 -16.17
C ALA A 156 -22.13 20.28 -16.27
N PRO A 157 -21.21 20.42 -17.25
CA PRO A 157 -20.03 19.58 -17.32
C PRO A 157 -19.19 19.75 -16.05
N LYS A 158 -18.85 18.62 -15.41
CA LYS A 158 -17.99 18.56 -14.22
C LYS A 158 -16.59 19.06 -14.59
N LEU A 159 -16.04 19.95 -13.76
CA LEU A 159 -14.66 20.42 -13.90
C LEU A 159 -13.68 19.29 -13.54
N GLN A 160 -12.60 19.16 -14.31
CA GLN A 160 -11.52 18.21 -14.04
C GLN A 160 -10.26 18.95 -13.61
N PHE A 161 -9.47 18.33 -12.74
CA PHE A 161 -8.29 18.92 -12.13
C PHE A 161 -7.14 17.92 -12.17
N ARG A 162 -5.89 18.42 -12.18
CA ARG A 162 -4.70 17.59 -12.04
C ARG A 162 -3.60 18.33 -11.29
N LEU A 163 -2.71 17.56 -10.66
CA LEU A 163 -1.43 18.04 -10.17
C LEU A 163 -0.38 17.88 -11.26
N ALA A 164 0.36 18.95 -11.54
CA ALA A 164 1.41 19.01 -12.55
C ALA A 164 2.70 19.61 -11.97
N GLY A 165 3.77 19.65 -12.78
CA GLY A 165 5.04 20.25 -12.42
C GLY A 165 6.07 19.30 -11.80
N TYR A 166 7.18 19.88 -11.32
CA TYR A 166 8.30 19.22 -10.64
C TYR A 166 9.00 20.24 -9.70
N PRO A 167 9.50 19.86 -8.51
CA PRO A 167 9.43 18.52 -7.89
C PRO A 167 8.06 18.24 -7.26
N ARG A 168 7.36 17.20 -7.73
CA ARG A 168 5.92 16.98 -7.46
C ARG A 168 5.69 15.60 -6.83
N LYS A 169 5.19 15.54 -5.59
CA LYS A 169 4.75 14.27 -4.97
C LYS A 169 3.33 13.89 -5.42
N HIS A 170 2.82 12.75 -4.98
CA HIS A 170 1.50 12.26 -5.40
C HIS A 170 0.32 13.15 -4.94
N ASN A 171 0.50 13.88 -3.85
CA ASN A 171 -0.47 14.74 -3.15
C ASN A 171 -0.16 16.25 -3.22
N GLU A 172 0.99 16.67 -3.72
CA GLU A 172 1.34 18.09 -3.90
C GLU A 172 1.80 18.40 -5.33
N GLY A 173 1.52 19.62 -5.83
CA GLY A 173 1.89 20.03 -7.18
C GLY A 173 1.22 21.33 -7.64
N ARG A 174 1.62 21.84 -8.82
CA ARG A 174 0.92 22.95 -9.49
C ARG A 174 -0.49 22.48 -9.85
N ILE A 175 -1.49 23.26 -9.50
CA ILE A 175 -2.88 22.91 -9.79
C ILE A 175 -3.26 23.40 -11.19
N GLU A 176 -3.75 22.48 -12.02
CA GLU A 176 -4.29 22.78 -13.34
C GLU A 176 -5.75 22.34 -13.41
N VAL A 177 -6.58 23.13 -14.09
CA VAL A 177 -8.01 22.89 -14.31
C VAL A 177 -8.31 22.79 -15.81
N PHE A 178 -9.15 21.81 -16.17
CA PHE A 178 -9.63 21.63 -17.53
C PHE A 178 -10.97 22.36 -17.71
N TYR A 179 -10.96 23.43 -18.50
CA TYR A 179 -12.15 24.23 -18.77
C TYR A 179 -12.21 24.57 -20.26
N ARG A 180 -13.42 24.53 -20.84
CA ARG A 180 -13.68 24.77 -22.28
C ARG A 180 -12.76 23.98 -23.24
N GLN A 181 -12.43 22.74 -22.88
CA GLN A 181 -11.55 21.81 -23.62
C GLN A 181 -10.05 22.16 -23.61
N GLU A 182 -9.62 23.10 -22.77
CA GLU A 182 -8.20 23.47 -22.61
C GLU A 182 -7.78 23.34 -21.13
N TRP A 183 -6.59 22.78 -20.90
CA TRP A 183 -5.94 22.84 -19.58
C TRP A 183 -5.36 24.25 -19.36
N GLY A 184 -5.46 24.73 -18.13
CA GLY A 184 -4.88 26.00 -17.70
C GLY A 184 -4.64 26.02 -16.20
N THR A 185 -3.87 27.00 -15.73
CA THR A 185 -3.45 27.13 -14.34
C THR A 185 -4.41 28.01 -13.52
N ILE A 186 -4.11 28.18 -12.24
CA ILE A 186 -4.81 29.07 -11.31
C ILE A 186 -3.74 29.99 -10.70
N CYS A 187 -4.01 31.29 -10.65
CA CYS A 187 -3.08 32.26 -10.03
C CYS A 187 -3.06 32.11 -8.49
N ASP A 188 -1.94 32.46 -7.88
CA ASP A 188 -1.71 32.45 -6.43
C ASP A 188 -2.10 33.75 -5.72
N ASP A 189 -2.53 34.78 -6.46
CA ASP A 189 -3.13 36.01 -5.91
C ASP A 189 -4.41 35.71 -5.10
N ASP A 190 -4.45 36.28 -3.89
CA ASP A 190 -5.41 35.97 -2.81
C ASP A 190 -5.55 34.48 -2.45
N PHE A 191 -4.61 33.62 -2.89
CA PHE A 191 -4.74 32.18 -2.72
C PHE A 191 -4.55 31.77 -1.26
N SER A 192 -5.36 30.81 -0.80
CA SER A 192 -5.44 30.43 0.60
C SER A 192 -5.52 28.92 0.82
N LEU A 193 -5.31 28.49 2.07
CA LEU A 193 -5.54 27.11 2.47
C LEU A 193 -7.00 26.67 2.23
N ALA A 194 -7.97 27.59 2.29
CA ALA A 194 -9.37 27.28 2.01
C ALA A 194 -9.62 26.99 0.52
N ASN A 195 -8.87 27.64 -0.39
CA ASN A 195 -8.88 27.27 -1.82
C ASN A 195 -8.29 25.88 -2.02
N ALA A 196 -7.15 25.61 -1.38
CA ALA A 196 -6.51 24.30 -1.42
C ALA A 196 -7.42 23.22 -0.86
N GLU A 197 -8.19 23.47 0.20
CA GLU A 197 -9.17 22.53 0.75
C GLU A 197 -10.24 22.12 -0.27
N VAL A 198 -10.78 23.08 -1.04
CA VAL A 198 -11.74 22.80 -2.13
C VAL A 198 -11.06 22.03 -3.27
N LEU A 199 -9.88 22.47 -3.71
CA LEU A 199 -9.14 21.87 -4.83
C LEU A 199 -8.60 20.46 -4.51
N CYS A 200 -8.12 20.22 -3.30
CA CYS A 200 -7.71 18.89 -2.82
C CYS A 200 -8.90 17.94 -2.75
N ARG A 201 -10.10 18.41 -2.34
CA ARG A 201 -11.33 17.60 -2.42
C ARG A 201 -11.77 17.32 -3.87
N HIS A 202 -11.51 18.22 -4.81
CA HIS A 202 -11.69 17.94 -6.25
C HIS A 202 -10.70 16.92 -6.82
N LEU A 203 -9.46 16.93 -6.34
CA LEU A 203 -8.44 15.91 -6.60
C LEU A 203 -8.66 14.62 -5.78
N GLY A 204 -9.64 14.64 -4.88
CA GLY A 204 -10.11 13.47 -4.13
C GLY A 204 -9.41 13.16 -2.83
N PHE A 205 -8.58 14.07 -2.32
CA PHE A 205 -8.00 13.97 -0.99
C PHE A 205 -9.01 14.43 0.06
N THR A 206 -8.87 13.97 1.31
CA THR A 206 -9.81 14.31 2.40
C THR A 206 -9.76 15.79 2.78
N GLY A 207 -8.67 16.49 2.44
CA GLY A 207 -8.48 17.93 2.59
C GLY A 207 -7.07 18.35 2.19
N ALA A 208 -6.73 19.60 2.48
CA ALA A 208 -5.40 20.18 2.33
C ALA A 208 -4.57 20.12 3.62
N THR A 209 -3.25 20.09 3.46
CA THR A 209 -2.27 20.39 4.52
C THR A 209 -1.56 21.72 4.26
N GLY A 210 -1.54 22.19 3.01
CA GLY A 210 -0.89 23.44 2.62
C GLY A 210 -1.20 23.85 1.19
N TRP A 211 -0.52 24.90 0.73
CA TRP A 211 -0.52 25.37 -0.64
C TRP A 211 0.84 25.99 -0.95
N ALA A 212 1.09 26.31 -2.23
CA ALA A 212 2.35 26.88 -2.69
C ALA A 212 2.11 28.03 -3.67
N HIS A 213 2.98 29.04 -3.58
CA HIS A 213 3.00 30.22 -4.44
C HIS A 213 4.26 30.23 -5.34
N SER A 214 4.39 31.29 -6.13
CA SER A 214 5.50 31.64 -7.01
C SER A 214 5.98 30.49 -7.90
N ALA A 215 5.02 29.72 -8.43
CA ALA A 215 5.25 28.57 -9.29
C ALA A 215 6.29 27.56 -8.72
N LYS A 216 6.22 27.25 -7.41
CA LYS A 216 7.11 26.26 -6.70
C LYS A 216 7.38 24.99 -7.50
N TYR A 217 6.37 24.46 -8.18
CA TYR A 217 6.44 23.23 -8.98
C TYR A 217 6.79 23.47 -10.46
N GLY A 218 7.43 24.60 -10.76
CA GLY A 218 7.66 25.10 -12.11
C GLY A 218 6.43 25.81 -12.70
N LYS A 219 6.71 26.63 -13.72
CA LYS A 219 5.72 27.43 -14.45
C LYS A 219 4.84 26.55 -15.35
N GLY A 220 3.56 26.90 -15.46
CA GLY A 220 2.63 26.37 -16.44
C GLY A 220 2.80 26.99 -17.82
N VAL A 221 1.87 26.66 -18.71
CA VAL A 221 1.81 27.20 -20.08
C VAL A 221 0.37 27.38 -20.52
N GLY A 222 0.12 28.39 -21.37
CA GLY A 222 -1.17 28.62 -22.00
C GLY A 222 -1.99 29.68 -21.27
N ARG A 223 -3.13 29.27 -20.69
CA ARG A 223 -4.10 30.19 -20.10
C ARG A 223 -4.15 30.00 -18.58
N ILE A 224 -4.20 31.11 -17.85
CA ILE A 224 -4.59 31.13 -16.44
C ILE A 224 -6.12 31.21 -16.38
N TRP A 225 -6.77 30.20 -15.81
CA TRP A 225 -8.23 30.06 -15.84
C TRP A 225 -8.94 30.74 -14.67
N LEU A 226 -8.29 30.86 -13.50
CA LEU A 226 -8.86 31.44 -12.29
C LEU A 226 -7.82 32.33 -11.60
N ASP A 227 -8.31 33.40 -10.98
CA ASP A 227 -7.52 34.48 -10.38
C ASP A 227 -8.35 35.17 -9.27
N ASN A 228 -7.67 35.71 -8.26
CA ASN A 228 -8.22 36.15 -6.95
C ASN A 228 -9.24 35.14 -6.41
N LEU A 229 -8.89 33.85 -6.45
CA LEU A 229 -9.76 32.77 -6.02
C LEU A 229 -9.94 32.86 -4.50
N ASN A 230 -11.16 32.93 -4.00
CA ASN A 230 -11.43 33.14 -2.58
C ASN A 230 -12.57 32.24 -2.09
N CYS A 231 -12.25 30.97 -1.83
CA CYS A 231 -13.15 29.97 -1.26
C CYS A 231 -13.20 30.08 0.27
N GLY A 232 -14.37 29.79 0.87
CA GLY A 232 -14.55 29.58 2.31
C GLY A 232 -14.16 28.18 2.80
N GLY A 233 -13.77 27.27 1.90
CA GLY A 233 -13.22 25.94 2.21
C GLY A 233 -14.26 24.82 2.25
N SER A 234 -15.56 25.14 2.17
CA SER A 234 -16.67 24.17 2.29
C SER A 234 -17.46 23.95 0.99
N GLU A 235 -17.09 24.67 -0.07
CA GLU A 235 -17.71 24.62 -1.40
C GLU A 235 -17.66 23.22 -2.02
N LYS A 236 -18.57 22.97 -2.96
CA LYS A 236 -18.64 21.70 -3.71
C LYS A 236 -18.00 21.82 -5.10
N SER A 237 -17.88 23.02 -5.63
CA SER A 237 -17.17 23.35 -6.86
C SER A 237 -16.27 24.56 -6.64
N VAL A 238 -15.07 24.57 -7.22
CA VAL A 238 -14.27 25.81 -7.31
C VAL A 238 -15.01 26.92 -8.09
N ALA A 239 -15.96 26.54 -8.95
CA ALA A 239 -16.81 27.49 -9.68
C ALA A 239 -17.84 28.20 -8.78
N ASP A 240 -18.06 27.70 -7.55
CA ASP A 240 -18.94 28.32 -6.56
C ASP A 240 -18.19 29.41 -5.76
N CYS A 241 -16.84 29.40 -5.79
CA CYS A 241 -16.01 30.37 -5.09
C CYS A 241 -15.95 31.71 -5.85
N PRO A 242 -16.01 32.86 -5.14
CA PRO A 242 -15.61 34.16 -5.67
C PRO A 242 -14.24 34.12 -6.38
N SER A 243 -14.15 34.77 -7.53
CA SER A 243 -12.95 34.94 -8.34
C SER A 243 -13.14 36.09 -9.34
N ARG A 244 -12.08 36.51 -10.03
CA ARG A 244 -12.13 37.47 -11.16
C ARG A 244 -12.91 36.99 -12.39
N GLY A 245 -13.35 35.73 -12.41
CA GLY A 245 -14.07 35.11 -13.50
C GLY A 245 -13.17 34.32 -14.47
N TRP A 246 -13.77 33.33 -15.13
CA TRP A 246 -13.05 32.32 -15.90
C TRP A 246 -12.25 32.88 -17.09
N GLY A 247 -10.93 32.75 -17.02
CA GLY A 247 -9.99 33.16 -18.07
C GLY A 247 -9.76 34.67 -18.12
N ASN A 248 -10.04 35.37 -17.02
CA ASN A 248 -9.76 36.79 -16.80
C ASN A 248 -8.76 36.93 -15.65
N SER A 249 -7.49 37.13 -16.00
CA SER A 249 -6.38 37.26 -15.06
C SER A 249 -5.37 38.27 -15.58
N ASP A 250 -4.71 39.01 -14.68
CA ASP A 250 -3.54 39.84 -15.00
C ASP A 250 -2.21 39.24 -14.50
N CYS A 251 -2.26 38.06 -13.86
CA CYS A 251 -1.09 37.28 -13.45
C CYS A 251 -0.27 36.73 -14.64
N SER A 252 0.95 36.34 -14.34
CA SER A 252 1.86 35.58 -15.18
C SER A 252 2.00 34.13 -14.69
N HIS A 253 2.62 33.26 -15.49
CA HIS A 253 2.97 31.89 -15.03
C HIS A 253 4.10 31.85 -13.98
N GLU A 254 4.60 33.00 -13.50
CA GLU A 254 5.43 33.05 -12.29
C GLU A 254 4.58 32.94 -11.02
N GLU A 255 3.28 33.24 -11.12
CA GLU A 255 2.28 33.27 -10.05
C GLU A 255 1.32 32.05 -10.12
N ASP A 256 1.76 30.94 -10.74
CA ASP A 256 0.93 29.72 -10.79
C ASP A 256 0.89 29.02 -9.42
N ALA A 257 -0.32 28.88 -8.87
CA ALA A 257 -0.56 28.24 -7.59
C ALA A 257 -0.29 26.73 -7.62
N GLY A 258 0.11 26.21 -6.45
CA GLY A 258 0.12 24.79 -6.16
C GLY A 258 -0.66 24.47 -4.88
N VAL A 259 -1.07 23.21 -4.74
CA VAL A 259 -1.74 22.71 -3.53
C VAL A 259 -0.91 21.59 -2.90
N ILE A 260 -1.04 21.41 -1.59
CA ILE A 260 -0.44 20.32 -0.82
C ILE A 260 -1.59 19.64 -0.08
N CYS A 261 -1.94 18.43 -0.51
CA CYS A 261 -3.08 17.69 0.01
C CYS A 261 -2.67 16.70 1.10
N LYS A 262 -3.62 16.29 1.94
CA LYS A 262 -3.45 15.12 2.82
C LYS A 262 -3.24 13.87 1.95
N ASP A 263 -2.46 12.89 2.41
CA ASP A 263 -2.27 11.62 1.68
C ASP A 263 -3.56 10.76 1.66
N GLU A 264 -4.43 10.97 2.65
CA GLU A 264 -5.74 10.35 2.75
C GLU A 264 -6.64 10.73 1.56
N ARG A 265 -7.22 9.73 0.89
CA ARG A 265 -8.24 9.91 -0.15
C ARG A 265 -9.66 9.78 0.42
N ILE A 266 -10.60 10.51 -0.17
CA ILE A 266 -12.03 10.36 0.08
C ILE A 266 -12.44 8.92 -0.29
N ALA A 267 -13.11 8.21 0.61
CA ALA A 267 -13.49 6.81 0.39
C ALA A 267 -14.38 6.65 -0.85
N GLY A 268 -13.91 5.87 -1.83
CA GLY A 268 -14.59 5.69 -3.12
C GLY A 268 -14.21 6.71 -4.20
N PHE A 269 -13.28 7.63 -3.93
CA PHE A 269 -12.69 8.49 -4.97
C PHE A 269 -11.73 7.71 -5.86
N VAL A 270 -11.74 8.01 -7.16
CA VAL A 270 -10.96 7.33 -8.20
C VAL A 270 -9.87 8.27 -8.71
N ASP A 271 -8.60 7.84 -8.62
CA ASP A 271 -7.44 8.65 -9.01
C ASP A 271 -7.42 8.92 -10.53
N SER A 272 -6.85 10.04 -10.99
CA SER A 272 -6.69 10.28 -12.45
C SER A 272 -5.61 9.39 -13.10
N ASN A 273 -4.89 8.60 -12.29
CA ASN A 273 -4.05 7.47 -12.70
C ASN A 273 -4.82 6.14 -12.77
N VAL A 274 -6.13 6.17 -12.54
CA VAL A 274 -7.11 5.12 -12.82
C VAL A 274 -8.00 5.62 -13.95
N ILE A 275 -8.50 4.71 -14.77
CA ILE A 275 -9.23 5.04 -16.00
C ILE A 275 -10.67 5.40 -15.65
N GLU A 276 -10.93 6.65 -15.28
CA GLU A 276 -12.30 7.16 -15.24
C GLU A 276 -12.85 7.32 -16.67
N THR A 277 -13.87 6.54 -16.98
CA THR A 277 -14.64 6.66 -18.22
C THR A 277 -15.68 7.78 -18.12
N GLU A 278 -15.24 9.02 -17.82
CA GLU A 278 -16.09 10.21 -17.63
C GLU A 278 -16.82 10.70 -18.91
N GLN A 279 -16.90 9.86 -19.95
CA GLN A 279 -17.76 10.05 -21.12
C GLN A 279 -18.68 8.84 -21.40
N ASN A 280 -19.26 8.25 -20.35
CA ASN A 280 -20.61 7.65 -20.40
C ASN A 280 -20.81 6.54 -21.48
N GLN A 281 -19.79 5.69 -21.72
CA GLN A 281 -19.80 4.74 -22.85
C GLN A 281 -19.41 3.27 -22.55
N LEU A 282 -18.47 2.95 -21.64
CA LEU A 282 -18.14 1.55 -21.30
C LEU A 282 -17.66 1.41 -19.84
N GLU A 283 -18.43 0.72 -18.99
CA GLU A 283 -18.17 0.59 -17.54
C GLU A 283 -17.48 -0.73 -17.14
N GLU A 284 -17.97 -1.85 -17.65
CA GLU A 284 -17.54 -3.20 -17.27
C GLU A 284 -17.48 -4.12 -18.49
N VAL A 285 -16.64 -5.15 -18.44
CA VAL A 285 -16.55 -6.20 -19.47
C VAL A 285 -16.68 -7.58 -18.81
N ARG A 286 -17.41 -8.50 -19.44
CA ARG A 286 -17.54 -9.89 -18.99
C ARG A 286 -17.63 -10.86 -20.17
N LEU A 287 -17.44 -12.14 -19.88
CA LEU A 287 -17.66 -13.23 -20.84
C LEU A 287 -18.93 -14.00 -20.51
N ARG A 288 -19.89 -14.03 -21.44
CA ARG A 288 -21.05 -14.93 -21.35
C ARG A 288 -20.71 -16.29 -21.96
N THR A 289 -20.79 -17.34 -21.13
CA THR A 289 -20.63 -18.72 -21.59
C THR A 289 -21.85 -19.18 -22.39
N VAL A 290 -21.60 -19.97 -23.44
CA VAL A 290 -22.65 -20.62 -24.23
C VAL A 290 -23.05 -21.99 -23.65
N VAL A 291 -22.17 -22.58 -22.82
CA VAL A 291 -22.43 -23.84 -22.08
C VAL A 291 -23.26 -23.56 -20.82
N SER A 292 -24.09 -24.53 -20.41
CA SER A 292 -25.06 -24.39 -19.32
C SER A 292 -24.46 -24.11 -17.94
N HIS A 293 -25.21 -23.39 -17.10
CA HIS A 293 -24.77 -22.92 -15.78
C HIS A 293 -24.25 -24.04 -14.85
N ALA A 294 -24.77 -25.26 -14.96
CA ALA A 294 -24.44 -26.39 -14.08
C ALA A 294 -23.02 -26.97 -14.30
N LYS A 295 -22.27 -26.52 -15.30
CA LYS A 295 -20.90 -26.99 -15.61
C LYS A 295 -19.95 -25.85 -15.97
N ARG A 296 -19.96 -24.75 -15.19
CA ARG A 296 -19.03 -23.63 -15.37
C ARG A 296 -17.75 -23.83 -14.55
N PRO A 297 -16.61 -24.26 -15.14
CA PRO A 297 -15.33 -24.13 -14.48
C PRO A 297 -14.98 -22.63 -14.35
N LEU A 298 -14.48 -22.24 -13.18
CA LEU A 298 -13.89 -20.91 -12.95
C LEU A 298 -12.36 -21.01 -13.07
N PRO A 299 -11.68 -19.96 -13.59
CA PRO A 299 -12.25 -18.72 -14.13
C PRO A 299 -12.88 -18.92 -15.52
N VAL A 300 -13.83 -18.05 -15.88
CA VAL A 300 -14.40 -18.05 -17.24
C VAL A 300 -13.39 -17.43 -18.21
N ALA A 301 -12.67 -18.29 -18.93
CA ALA A 301 -11.61 -17.87 -19.86
C ALA A 301 -12.06 -17.80 -21.34
N GLU A 302 -13.26 -18.24 -21.70
CA GLU A 302 -13.76 -18.17 -23.08
C GLU A 302 -15.27 -17.88 -23.10
N GLY A 303 -15.69 -17.00 -24.00
CA GLY A 303 -17.10 -16.69 -24.20
C GLY A 303 -17.37 -15.47 -25.07
N ILE A 304 -18.65 -15.13 -25.19
CA ILE A 304 -19.13 -13.94 -25.89
C ILE A 304 -18.77 -12.71 -25.06
N VAL A 305 -18.15 -11.71 -25.68
CA VAL A 305 -17.83 -10.43 -25.02
C VAL A 305 -19.10 -9.63 -24.82
N GLU A 306 -19.38 -9.31 -23.56
CA GLU A 306 -20.44 -8.38 -23.17
C GLU A 306 -19.82 -7.20 -22.46
N VAL A 307 -20.31 -6.00 -22.80
CA VAL A 307 -19.91 -4.74 -22.20
C VAL A 307 -21.11 -4.10 -21.53
N ARG A 308 -20.87 -3.40 -20.42
CA ARG A 308 -21.88 -2.64 -19.71
C ARG A 308 -21.85 -1.18 -20.16
N HIS A 309 -22.99 -0.70 -20.63
CA HIS A 309 -23.20 0.68 -21.03
C HIS A 309 -24.53 1.19 -20.46
N ARG A 310 -24.51 2.29 -19.70
CA ARG A 310 -25.72 2.90 -19.10
C ARG A 310 -26.57 1.87 -18.33
N ASN A 311 -25.91 1.07 -17.48
CA ASN A 311 -26.51 -0.04 -16.73
C ASN A 311 -27.15 -1.18 -17.56
N ALA A 312 -26.95 -1.24 -18.88
CA ALA A 312 -27.39 -2.37 -19.72
C ALA A 312 -26.19 -3.17 -20.24
N TRP A 313 -26.32 -4.50 -20.26
CA TRP A 313 -25.35 -5.38 -20.92
C TRP A 313 -25.67 -5.50 -22.41
N ALA A 314 -24.63 -5.36 -23.23
CA ALA A 314 -24.70 -5.42 -24.69
C ALA A 314 -23.52 -6.20 -25.27
N GLN A 315 -23.72 -6.83 -26.44
CA GLN A 315 -22.64 -7.48 -27.17
C GLN A 315 -21.95 -6.49 -28.12
N ILE A 316 -20.68 -6.74 -28.39
CA ILE A 316 -19.91 -6.08 -29.46
C ILE A 316 -20.09 -6.92 -30.74
N CYS A 317 -20.33 -6.29 -31.88
CA CYS A 317 -20.27 -6.95 -33.19
C CYS A 317 -18.83 -7.38 -33.51
N ASP A 318 -18.64 -8.50 -34.20
CA ASP A 318 -17.29 -9.01 -34.53
C ASP A 318 -16.67 -8.39 -35.80
N GLU A 319 -17.33 -7.37 -36.38
CA GLU A 319 -16.86 -6.62 -37.54
C GLU A 319 -15.51 -5.96 -37.23
N ASN A 320 -14.50 -6.30 -38.03
CA ASN A 320 -13.09 -5.93 -37.84
C ASN A 320 -12.44 -6.39 -36.51
N TRP A 321 -13.01 -7.39 -35.81
CA TRP A 321 -12.45 -7.88 -34.55
C TRP A 321 -11.09 -8.58 -34.72
N SER A 322 -10.07 -8.05 -34.05
CA SER A 322 -8.67 -8.50 -34.18
C SER A 322 -8.13 -9.19 -32.93
N SER A 323 -6.95 -9.84 -33.04
CA SER A 323 -6.24 -10.38 -31.86
C SER A 323 -5.88 -9.28 -30.85
N ARG A 324 -5.61 -8.05 -31.32
CA ARG A 324 -5.30 -6.90 -30.46
C ARG A 324 -6.49 -6.53 -29.58
N ASN A 325 -7.70 -6.56 -30.13
CA ASN A 325 -8.93 -6.35 -29.35
C ASN A 325 -9.10 -7.45 -28.30
N SER A 326 -8.89 -8.71 -28.69
CA SER A 326 -8.92 -9.85 -27.77
C SER A 326 -7.87 -9.73 -26.65
N ARG A 327 -6.68 -9.24 -26.95
CA ARG A 327 -5.59 -9.00 -25.98
C ARG A 327 -5.99 -7.98 -24.91
N VAL A 328 -6.59 -6.84 -25.31
CA VAL A 328 -7.09 -5.82 -24.36
C VAL A 328 -8.20 -6.39 -23.49
N VAL A 329 -9.18 -7.09 -24.09
CA VAL A 329 -10.28 -7.74 -23.33
C VAL A 329 -9.75 -8.79 -22.35
N CYS A 330 -8.84 -9.66 -22.77
CA CYS A 330 -8.22 -10.65 -21.89
C CYS A 330 -7.46 -9.96 -20.75
N GLY A 331 -6.70 -8.89 -21.04
CA GLY A 331 -6.02 -8.08 -20.04
C GLY A 331 -6.98 -7.50 -18.99
N MET A 332 -8.08 -6.87 -19.41
CA MET A 332 -9.10 -6.34 -18.49
C MET A 332 -9.74 -7.42 -17.61
N LEU A 333 -9.89 -8.64 -18.14
CA LEU A 333 -10.45 -9.79 -17.44
C LEU A 333 -9.43 -10.56 -16.58
N GLY A 334 -8.19 -10.04 -16.46
CA GLY A 334 -7.14 -10.61 -15.63
C GLY A 334 -6.29 -11.70 -16.27
N PHE A 335 -6.33 -11.85 -17.59
CA PHE A 335 -5.57 -12.85 -18.33
C PHE A 335 -4.39 -12.23 -19.09
N PRO A 336 -3.17 -12.80 -19.01
CA PRO A 336 -1.96 -12.24 -19.62
C PRO A 336 -1.91 -12.33 -21.15
N ALA A 337 -2.71 -13.21 -21.76
CA ALA A 337 -2.69 -13.45 -23.20
C ALA A 337 -4.02 -14.00 -23.74
N GLU A 338 -4.24 -13.78 -25.04
CA GLU A 338 -5.31 -14.36 -25.84
C GLU A 338 -4.88 -15.63 -26.60
N LYS A 339 -5.85 -16.42 -27.08
CA LYS A 339 -5.65 -17.53 -28.02
C LYS A 339 -6.78 -17.57 -29.05
N LYS A 340 -6.55 -18.29 -30.16
CA LYS A 340 -7.53 -18.42 -31.25
C LYS A 340 -8.78 -19.20 -30.81
N VAL A 341 -9.95 -18.62 -31.08
CA VAL A 341 -11.29 -19.20 -30.84
C VAL A 341 -11.69 -20.13 -31.99
N ASN A 342 -12.33 -21.27 -31.68
CA ASN A 342 -13.03 -22.07 -32.70
C ASN A 342 -14.42 -21.49 -33.00
N ARG A 343 -14.49 -20.57 -33.96
CA ARG A 343 -15.72 -19.84 -34.33
C ARG A 343 -16.88 -20.75 -34.79
N ASN A 344 -16.59 -21.94 -35.32
CA ASN A 344 -17.62 -22.87 -35.81
C ASN A 344 -18.53 -23.41 -34.69
N PHE A 345 -17.99 -23.59 -33.48
CA PHE A 345 -18.75 -24.03 -32.31
C PHE A 345 -19.81 -23.00 -31.89
N TYR A 346 -19.45 -21.71 -31.94
CA TYR A 346 -20.33 -20.61 -31.55
C TYR A 346 -21.43 -20.37 -32.58
N LYS A 347 -21.14 -20.50 -33.89
CA LYS A 347 -22.10 -20.30 -34.97
C LYS A 347 -23.36 -21.18 -34.79
N LEU A 348 -23.17 -22.49 -34.64
CA LEU A 348 -24.24 -23.48 -34.40
C LEU A 348 -25.08 -23.21 -33.14
N SER A 349 -24.50 -22.55 -32.14
CA SER A 349 -25.17 -22.26 -30.88
C SER A 349 -25.94 -20.93 -30.92
N LEU A 350 -25.42 -19.95 -31.67
CA LEU A 350 -26.00 -18.62 -31.84
C LEU A 350 -27.20 -18.63 -32.78
N GLU A 351 -27.22 -19.50 -33.80
CA GLU A 351 -28.38 -19.77 -34.65
C GLU A 351 -29.66 -20.11 -33.83
N ARG A 352 -29.50 -20.67 -32.62
CA ARG A 352 -30.60 -20.95 -31.67
C ARG A 352 -30.92 -19.81 -30.70
N GLN A 353 -30.10 -18.77 -30.64
CA GLN A 353 -30.20 -17.64 -29.70
C GLN A 353 -30.33 -16.28 -30.40
N GLN A 354 -30.58 -16.24 -31.71
CA GLN A 354 -30.61 -15.03 -32.53
C GLN A 354 -31.45 -13.89 -31.91
N ASN A 355 -32.60 -14.22 -31.29
CA ASN A 355 -33.52 -13.27 -30.67
C ASN A 355 -33.07 -12.72 -29.29
N GLN A 356 -31.89 -13.12 -28.79
CA GLN A 356 -31.36 -12.70 -27.48
C GLN A 356 -30.11 -11.80 -27.59
N LEU A 357 -29.72 -11.39 -28.80
CA LEU A 357 -28.53 -10.57 -29.04
C LEU A 357 -28.90 -9.07 -29.11
N ASN A 358 -28.26 -8.26 -28.27
CA ASN A 358 -28.40 -6.80 -28.16
C ASN A 358 -27.06 -6.14 -28.50
N PHE A 359 -26.81 -5.93 -29.79
CA PHE A 359 -25.62 -5.23 -30.27
C PHE A 359 -25.74 -3.73 -30.01
N ARG A 360 -24.77 -3.14 -29.28
CA ARG A 360 -24.70 -1.68 -29.05
C ARG A 360 -23.43 -1.04 -29.61
N LEU A 361 -22.34 -1.79 -29.64
CA LEU A 361 -21.09 -1.38 -30.30
C LEU A 361 -21.00 -2.01 -31.69
N HIS A 362 -20.71 -1.18 -32.68
CA HIS A 362 -20.57 -1.55 -34.09
C HIS A 362 -19.16 -2.05 -34.39
N SER A 363 -18.13 -1.29 -34.02
CA SER A 363 -16.73 -1.63 -34.26
C SER A 363 -15.86 -1.23 -33.07
N VAL A 364 -14.75 -1.94 -32.88
CA VAL A 364 -13.70 -1.64 -31.89
C VAL A 364 -12.35 -1.93 -32.53
N ALA A 365 -11.38 -1.02 -32.39
CA ALA A 365 -10.04 -1.13 -32.94
C ALA A 365 -9.00 -0.72 -31.89
N CYS A 366 -8.28 -1.70 -31.36
CA CYS A 366 -7.18 -1.54 -30.40
C CYS A 366 -5.82 -1.75 -31.06
N THR A 367 -4.77 -1.08 -30.57
CA THR A 367 -3.36 -1.36 -30.91
C THR A 367 -2.85 -2.64 -30.22
N GLY A 368 -3.44 -3.00 -29.08
CA GLY A 368 -3.08 -4.17 -28.26
C GLY A 368 -2.21 -3.83 -27.04
N ASN A 369 -1.87 -2.55 -26.86
CA ASN A 369 -1.14 -2.05 -25.69
C ASN A 369 -2.05 -1.28 -24.72
N GLU A 370 -3.30 -1.02 -25.09
CA GLU A 370 -4.29 -0.38 -24.25
C GLU A 370 -4.61 -1.24 -23.02
N VAL A 371 -4.77 -0.57 -21.89
CA VAL A 371 -5.09 -1.21 -20.61
C VAL A 371 -6.59 -1.43 -20.39
N HIS A 372 -7.43 -0.73 -21.17
CA HIS A 372 -8.88 -0.78 -21.13
C HIS A 372 -9.50 -0.47 -22.50
N LEU A 373 -10.67 -1.06 -22.81
CA LEU A 373 -11.37 -0.87 -24.09
C LEU A 373 -11.77 0.59 -24.38
N SER A 374 -11.96 1.42 -23.35
CA SER A 374 -12.28 2.85 -23.52
C SER A 374 -11.14 3.67 -24.13
N LEU A 375 -9.92 3.13 -24.16
CA LEU A 375 -8.75 3.75 -24.79
C LEU A 375 -8.57 3.30 -26.25
N CYS A 376 -9.35 2.32 -26.72
CA CYS A 376 -9.39 1.92 -28.11
C CYS A 376 -10.34 2.83 -28.90
N SER A 377 -10.16 2.93 -30.22
CA SER A 377 -11.15 3.56 -31.09
C SER A 377 -12.39 2.66 -31.21
N PHE A 378 -13.60 3.20 -31.08
CA PHE A 378 -14.84 2.44 -31.19
C PHE A 378 -15.97 3.25 -31.83
N GLU A 379 -16.98 2.56 -32.37
CA GLU A 379 -18.17 3.17 -32.96
C GLU A 379 -19.45 2.60 -32.34
N PHE A 380 -20.39 3.48 -31.98
CA PHE A 380 -21.71 3.12 -31.49
C PHE A 380 -22.76 3.16 -32.60
N TYR A 381 -23.73 2.24 -32.55
CA TYR A 381 -24.92 2.34 -33.41
C TYR A 381 -25.73 3.59 -33.03
N LYS A 382 -25.90 4.53 -33.97
CA LYS A 382 -26.81 5.66 -33.84
C LYS A 382 -28.27 5.18 -33.92
N GLY A 383 -29.17 5.90 -33.23
CA GLY A 383 -30.49 5.42 -32.83
C GLY A 383 -31.40 4.86 -33.94
N ASN A 384 -32.27 3.92 -33.54
CA ASN A 384 -33.28 3.23 -34.34
C ASN A 384 -32.80 2.41 -35.56
N ASN A 385 -31.49 2.27 -35.78
CA ASN A 385 -31.00 1.31 -36.77
C ASN A 385 -31.04 -0.11 -36.17
N THR A 386 -32.15 -0.83 -36.38
CA THR A 386 -32.36 -2.23 -35.97
C THR A 386 -31.55 -3.24 -36.80
N GLY A 387 -30.72 -2.76 -37.73
CA GLY A 387 -29.73 -3.55 -38.46
C GLY A 387 -28.61 -4.06 -37.55
N ALA A 388 -28.93 -5.08 -36.76
CA ALA A 388 -27.96 -5.88 -36.02
C ALA A 388 -26.80 -6.33 -36.93
N CYS A 389 -25.57 -6.18 -36.43
CA CYS A 389 -24.30 -6.73 -36.94
C CYS A 389 -24.44 -7.52 -38.25
N LYS A 390 -24.01 -6.97 -39.41
CA LYS A 390 -24.30 -7.54 -40.74
C LYS A 390 -23.85 -9.00 -40.93
N GLY A 391 -22.82 -9.43 -40.19
CA GLY A 391 -22.33 -10.82 -40.15
C GLY A 391 -22.99 -11.74 -39.11
N GLY A 392 -23.91 -11.21 -38.28
CA GLY A 392 -24.72 -11.93 -37.29
C GLY A 392 -23.99 -12.42 -36.03
N MET A 393 -22.68 -12.24 -35.92
CA MET A 393 -21.86 -12.84 -34.87
C MET A 393 -21.40 -11.79 -33.84
N PRO A 394 -21.45 -12.09 -32.53
CA PRO A 394 -20.82 -11.27 -31.52
C PRO A 394 -19.32 -11.58 -31.42
N ALA A 395 -18.55 -10.61 -30.93
CA ALA A 395 -17.15 -10.79 -30.58
C ALA A 395 -17.03 -11.92 -29.55
N ILE A 396 -16.14 -12.88 -29.83
CA ILE A 396 -15.83 -14.01 -28.95
C ILE A 396 -14.34 -13.97 -28.70
N VAL A 397 -13.95 -14.10 -27.43
CA VAL A 397 -12.54 -14.16 -27.03
C VAL A 397 -12.29 -15.46 -26.27
N SER A 398 -11.04 -15.93 -26.38
CA SER A 398 -10.52 -17.03 -25.59
C SER A 398 -9.19 -16.59 -25.01
N CYS A 399 -9.08 -16.64 -23.69
CA CYS A 399 -7.94 -16.17 -22.94
C CYS A 399 -7.13 -17.34 -22.38
N VAL A 400 -5.89 -17.05 -21.98
CA VAL A 400 -4.96 -18.00 -21.39
C VAL A 400 -4.82 -17.67 -19.90
N PRO A 401 -5.30 -18.53 -18.97
CA PRO A 401 -5.05 -18.37 -17.53
C PRO A 401 -3.55 -18.34 -17.22
N GLY A 402 -3.13 -17.38 -16.39
CA GLY A 402 -1.79 -17.36 -15.83
C GLY A 402 -1.51 -18.57 -14.92
N PRO A 403 -0.23 -18.79 -14.51
CA PRO A 403 0.17 -19.99 -13.77
C PRO A 403 -0.65 -20.25 -12.49
N LEU A 404 -1.04 -19.18 -11.77
CA LEU A 404 -1.85 -19.21 -10.55
C LEU A 404 -3.31 -19.63 -10.80
N PHE A 405 -3.88 -19.30 -11.97
CA PHE A 405 -5.30 -19.52 -12.30
C PHE A 405 -5.53 -20.71 -13.25
N ALA A 406 -4.46 -21.38 -13.70
CA ALA A 406 -4.54 -22.53 -14.59
C ALA A 406 -5.05 -23.78 -13.86
N ALA A 407 -6.32 -24.13 -14.10
CA ALA A 407 -6.98 -25.29 -13.51
C ALA A 407 -6.23 -26.62 -13.77
N GLY A 408 -5.88 -27.32 -12.70
CA GLY A 408 -5.06 -28.53 -12.75
C GLY A 408 -5.84 -29.81 -12.99
N SER A 409 -5.96 -30.25 -14.25
CA SER A 409 -6.52 -31.59 -14.58
C SER A 409 -6.04 -32.20 -15.92
N ASN A 410 -4.84 -31.84 -16.40
CA ASN A 410 -4.25 -32.53 -17.56
C ASN A 410 -2.77 -32.91 -17.33
N PRO A 411 -2.39 -34.21 -17.40
CA PRO A 411 -1.00 -34.66 -17.20
C PRO A 411 0.02 -34.01 -18.15
N GLN A 412 -0.38 -33.66 -19.38
CA GLN A 412 0.49 -32.95 -20.33
C GLN A 412 0.77 -31.51 -19.86
N ALA A 413 -0.19 -30.86 -19.17
CA ALA A 413 0.01 -29.54 -18.57
C ALA A 413 0.95 -29.60 -17.36
N LYS A 414 0.98 -30.70 -16.58
CA LYS A 414 2.02 -30.93 -15.54
C LYS A 414 3.42 -31.05 -16.15
N LYS A 415 3.57 -31.69 -17.31
CA LYS A 415 4.87 -31.84 -18.00
C LYS A 415 5.35 -30.50 -18.59
N LYS A 416 4.45 -29.70 -19.17
CA LYS A 416 4.75 -28.31 -19.57
C LYS A 416 5.02 -27.38 -18.37
N ARG A 417 4.29 -27.50 -17.25
CA ARG A 417 4.58 -26.74 -16.01
C ARG A 417 6.01 -27.01 -15.52
N ARG A 418 6.51 -28.25 -15.57
CA ARG A 418 7.91 -28.56 -15.20
C ARG A 418 8.93 -27.97 -16.17
N GLN A 419 8.66 -27.93 -17.48
CA GLN A 419 9.52 -27.25 -18.44
C GLN A 419 9.45 -25.72 -18.34
N GLN A 420 8.30 -25.18 -17.97
CA GLN A 420 8.12 -23.74 -17.77
C GLN A 420 8.79 -23.29 -16.46
N GLN A 421 8.64 -24.04 -15.36
CA GLN A 421 9.44 -23.85 -14.13
C GLN A 421 10.95 -24.04 -14.33
N GLN A 422 11.40 -24.75 -15.36
CA GLN A 422 12.82 -24.79 -15.75
C GLN A 422 13.27 -23.57 -16.57
N ASN A 423 12.33 -22.83 -17.18
CA ASN A 423 12.57 -21.54 -17.84
C ASN A 423 12.30 -20.33 -16.91
N ASP A 424 11.46 -20.48 -15.88
CA ASP A 424 11.21 -19.50 -14.81
C ASP A 424 12.44 -19.34 -13.86
N ARG A 425 13.63 -19.77 -14.30
CA ARG A 425 14.89 -19.78 -13.51
C ARG A 425 15.41 -18.41 -13.11
N GLN A 426 14.81 -17.34 -13.62
CA GLN A 426 14.96 -16.01 -13.05
C GLN A 426 13.64 -15.26 -13.26
N GLN A 427 12.68 -15.43 -12.33
CA GLN A 427 11.59 -14.45 -12.22
C GLN A 427 12.22 -13.16 -11.70
N CYS A 428 12.43 -12.18 -12.60
CA CYS A 428 13.18 -10.95 -12.28
C CYS A 428 12.32 -9.81 -11.74
N VAL A 429 11.02 -10.06 -11.48
CA VAL A 429 10.06 -9.09 -10.91
C VAL A 429 9.15 -9.82 -9.92
N ARG A 430 8.87 -9.21 -8.77
CA ARG A 430 7.92 -9.70 -7.74
C ARG A 430 7.05 -8.55 -7.22
N LEU A 431 5.94 -8.91 -6.57
CA LEU A 431 5.09 -7.98 -5.83
C LEU A 431 5.14 -8.31 -4.34
N LYS A 432 5.25 -7.28 -3.50
CA LYS A 432 5.43 -7.40 -2.04
C LYS A 432 4.45 -6.51 -1.29
N ALA A 433 4.22 -6.84 -0.02
CA ALA A 433 3.32 -6.11 0.88
C ALA A 433 1.87 -5.91 0.36
N GLY A 434 1.37 -6.80 -0.51
CA GLY A 434 0.05 -6.69 -1.15
C GLY A 434 -1.05 -7.55 -0.53
N ALA A 435 -2.20 -6.94 -0.22
CA ALA A 435 -3.35 -7.64 0.37
C ALA A 435 -3.96 -8.73 -0.53
N LYS A 436 -3.76 -8.70 -1.86
CA LYS A 436 -4.31 -9.68 -2.84
C LYS A 436 -3.24 -10.12 -3.84
N PRO A 437 -3.39 -11.28 -4.50
CA PRO A 437 -2.54 -11.64 -5.62
C PRO A 437 -2.66 -10.60 -6.73
N GLY A 438 -1.54 -10.14 -7.26
CA GLY A 438 -1.52 -9.11 -8.31
C GLY A 438 -1.61 -7.68 -7.79
N GLU A 439 -1.50 -7.41 -6.49
CA GLU A 439 -1.20 -6.08 -5.99
C GLU A 439 0.05 -6.08 -5.10
N GLY A 440 0.72 -4.93 -4.99
CA GLY A 440 1.91 -4.76 -4.14
C GLY A 440 2.93 -3.78 -4.71
N ARG A 441 3.98 -3.51 -3.92
CA ARG A 441 5.20 -2.80 -4.36
C ARG A 441 5.94 -3.62 -5.41
N VAL A 442 6.46 -2.97 -6.45
CA VAL A 442 7.23 -3.62 -7.51
C VAL A 442 8.69 -3.74 -7.08
N GLU A 443 9.17 -4.97 -6.96
CA GLU A 443 10.57 -5.26 -6.72
C GLU A 443 11.15 -6.06 -7.89
N VAL A 444 12.41 -5.76 -8.23
CA VAL A 444 13.12 -6.30 -9.39
C VAL A 444 14.45 -6.91 -8.95
N LEU A 445 14.84 -8.02 -9.60
CA LEU A 445 16.05 -8.75 -9.27
C LEU A 445 17.23 -8.30 -10.14
N LYS A 446 18.32 -7.85 -9.52
CA LYS A 446 19.58 -7.49 -10.18
C LYS A 446 20.74 -8.18 -9.48
N ASN A 447 21.66 -8.79 -10.23
CA ASN A 447 22.86 -9.47 -9.71
C ASN A 447 22.65 -10.56 -8.63
N GLY A 448 21.41 -11.01 -8.41
CA GLY A 448 21.05 -11.99 -7.37
C GLY A 448 20.40 -11.40 -6.13
N GLU A 449 20.24 -10.07 -6.07
CA GLU A 449 19.61 -9.29 -5.00
C GLU A 449 18.32 -8.63 -5.51
N TRP A 450 17.36 -8.44 -4.61
CA TRP A 450 16.11 -7.72 -4.87
C TRP A 450 16.24 -6.25 -4.46
N GLY A 451 15.68 -5.38 -5.28
CA GLY A 451 15.58 -3.94 -5.02
C GLY A 451 14.33 -3.35 -5.67
N THR A 452 14.03 -2.09 -5.41
CA THR A 452 12.77 -1.47 -5.83
C THR A 452 12.86 -0.69 -7.15
N VAL A 453 11.73 -0.12 -7.57
CA VAL A 453 11.58 0.73 -8.75
C VAL A 453 11.05 2.07 -8.29
N CYS A 454 11.73 3.16 -8.64
CA CYS A 454 11.26 4.52 -8.34
C CYS A 454 10.09 4.92 -9.23
N ASP A 455 9.18 5.75 -8.70
CA ASP A 455 7.90 6.07 -9.33
C ASP A 455 7.90 7.22 -10.36
N ASP A 456 9.05 7.88 -10.62
CA ASP A 456 9.10 8.92 -11.65
C ASP A 456 8.59 8.37 -12.98
N ARG A 457 7.61 9.07 -13.55
CA ARG A 457 6.94 8.69 -14.81
C ARG A 457 6.33 7.28 -14.82
N TRP A 458 6.14 6.67 -13.65
CA TRP A 458 5.41 5.41 -13.49
C TRP A 458 3.97 5.58 -13.95
N ASN A 459 3.48 4.63 -14.74
CA ASN A 459 2.24 4.77 -15.48
C ASN A 459 1.58 3.40 -15.76
N LEU A 460 0.30 3.43 -16.15
CA LEU A 460 -0.50 2.22 -16.40
C LEU A 460 0.07 1.28 -17.47
N ILE A 461 0.83 1.77 -18.45
CA ILE A 461 1.45 0.94 -19.48
C ILE A 461 2.62 0.15 -18.87
N SER A 462 3.52 0.82 -18.15
CA SER A 462 4.63 0.17 -17.43
C SER A 462 4.12 -0.81 -16.37
N ALA A 463 3.12 -0.42 -15.57
CA ALA A 463 2.45 -1.30 -14.62
C ALA A 463 1.81 -2.53 -15.30
N SER A 464 1.28 -2.39 -16.52
CA SER A 464 0.68 -3.51 -17.25
C SER A 464 1.70 -4.47 -17.85
N VAL A 465 2.94 -4.04 -18.07
CA VAL A 465 4.04 -4.97 -18.39
C VAL A 465 4.32 -5.85 -17.18
N VAL A 466 4.44 -5.28 -15.97
CA VAL A 466 4.60 -6.03 -14.71
C VAL A 466 3.46 -7.03 -14.50
N CYS A 467 2.21 -6.58 -14.59
CA CYS A 467 1.06 -7.46 -14.40
C CYS A 467 1.07 -8.66 -15.37
N ARG A 468 1.38 -8.42 -16.64
CA ARG A 468 1.42 -9.48 -17.66
C ARG A 468 2.64 -10.40 -17.53
N GLU A 469 3.80 -9.87 -17.14
CA GLU A 469 5.02 -10.65 -16.84
C GLU A 469 4.75 -11.67 -15.72
N LEU A 470 4.05 -11.24 -14.67
CA LEU A 470 3.63 -12.06 -13.54
C LEU A 470 2.45 -13.01 -13.84
N GLY A 471 1.89 -12.95 -15.05
CA GLY A 471 0.78 -13.80 -15.48
C GLY A 471 -0.62 -13.34 -15.04
N PHE A 472 -0.77 -12.07 -14.65
CA PHE A 472 -2.07 -11.40 -14.47
C PHE A 472 -2.50 -10.70 -15.76
N GLY A 473 -3.57 -9.89 -15.70
CA GLY A 473 -4.07 -9.10 -16.84
C GLY A 473 -3.32 -7.78 -17.07
N SER A 474 -4.05 -6.75 -17.48
CA SER A 474 -3.57 -5.36 -17.47
C SER A 474 -3.55 -4.82 -16.03
N ALA A 475 -2.82 -3.74 -15.81
CA ALA A 475 -2.92 -2.96 -14.58
C ALA A 475 -4.27 -2.24 -14.53
N LYS A 476 -4.93 -2.34 -13.37
CA LYS A 476 -6.05 -1.50 -12.95
C LYS A 476 -5.53 -0.14 -12.46
N GLU A 477 -4.42 -0.14 -11.71
CA GLU A 477 -3.86 1.05 -11.07
C GLU A 477 -2.32 0.99 -11.14
N ALA A 478 -1.69 2.11 -11.51
CA ALA A 478 -0.26 2.34 -11.34
C ALA A 478 -0.09 3.24 -10.10
N LEU A 479 0.52 2.69 -9.06
CA LEU A 479 0.62 3.31 -7.75
C LEU A 479 2.03 3.90 -7.56
N THR A 480 2.06 5.04 -6.88
CA THR A 480 3.22 5.90 -6.62
C THR A 480 3.21 6.29 -5.14
N GLY A 481 4.29 6.84 -4.60
CA GLY A 481 4.39 7.35 -3.23
C GLY A 481 4.35 6.24 -2.19
N ALA A 482 5.05 5.13 -2.44
CA ALA A 482 5.08 3.95 -1.57
C ALA A 482 3.68 3.46 -1.11
N ARG A 483 2.63 3.63 -1.94
CA ARG A 483 1.22 3.32 -1.60
C ARG A 483 0.93 1.83 -1.33
N MET A 484 1.95 0.96 -1.33
CA MET A 484 1.93 -0.42 -0.88
C MET A 484 3.05 -0.74 0.15
N GLY A 485 3.50 0.26 0.91
CA GLY A 485 4.63 0.15 1.85
C GLY A 485 5.96 0.45 1.18
N GLN A 486 6.91 1.00 1.94
CA GLN A 486 8.28 1.29 1.51
C GLN A 486 9.09 0.00 1.37
N GLY A 487 10.00 -0.06 0.42
CA GLY A 487 11.02 -1.11 0.34
C GLY A 487 12.16 -0.88 1.32
N PHE A 488 13.27 -1.56 1.08
CA PHE A 488 14.51 -1.39 1.84
C PHE A 488 15.72 -1.76 0.96
N GLY A 489 16.84 -1.04 1.12
CA GLY A 489 18.08 -1.28 0.39
C GLY A 489 18.18 -0.52 -0.93
N GLU A 490 18.42 -1.24 -2.03
CA GLU A 490 18.74 -0.62 -3.33
C GLU A 490 17.49 -0.33 -4.16
N ILE A 491 17.49 0.81 -4.86
CA ILE A 491 16.50 1.15 -5.88
C ILE A 491 17.16 0.99 -7.26
N TYR A 492 16.68 0.04 -8.07
CA TYR A 492 17.40 -0.41 -9.28
C TYR A 492 16.97 0.23 -10.60
N MET A 493 15.80 0.86 -10.65
CA MET A 493 15.24 1.49 -11.84
C MET A 493 14.62 2.85 -11.51
N ASN A 494 14.78 3.82 -12.41
CA ASN A 494 13.96 5.02 -12.42
C ASN A 494 13.39 5.33 -13.83
N GLU A 495 12.34 6.15 -13.90
CA GLU A 495 11.76 6.72 -15.12
C GLU A 495 11.30 5.69 -16.17
N VAL A 496 10.72 4.57 -15.73
CA VAL A 496 10.42 3.40 -16.56
C VAL A 496 9.31 3.68 -17.58
N GLN A 497 9.67 3.69 -18.86
CA GLN A 497 8.82 4.06 -19.99
C GLN A 497 8.61 2.89 -20.96
N CYS A 498 7.74 1.95 -20.60
CA CYS A 498 7.36 0.85 -21.48
C CYS A 498 6.47 1.31 -22.65
N LEU A 499 6.62 0.68 -23.81
CA LEU A 499 5.71 0.79 -24.96
C LEU A 499 4.41 0.00 -24.76
N GLY A 500 4.40 -0.99 -23.85
CA GLY A 500 3.27 -1.85 -23.51
C GLY A 500 3.26 -3.22 -24.23
N SER A 501 4.24 -3.46 -25.10
CA SER A 501 4.38 -4.71 -25.87
C SER A 501 5.42 -5.68 -25.29
N GLU A 502 6.28 -5.17 -24.40
CA GLU A 502 7.37 -5.86 -23.72
C GLU A 502 6.88 -7.09 -22.93
N LYS A 503 7.79 -8.06 -22.77
CA LYS A 503 7.53 -9.28 -21.98
C LYS A 503 8.04 -9.21 -20.54
N SER A 504 8.95 -8.28 -20.25
CA SER A 504 9.53 -8.07 -18.94
C SER A 504 9.81 -6.59 -18.72
N LEU A 505 9.68 -6.12 -17.49
CA LEU A 505 9.97 -4.73 -17.10
C LEU A 505 11.41 -4.32 -17.46
N TRP A 506 12.38 -5.24 -17.32
CA TRP A 506 13.78 -5.03 -17.70
C TRP A 506 14.00 -4.77 -19.19
N SER A 507 13.01 -5.06 -20.05
CA SER A 507 13.06 -4.72 -21.48
C SER A 507 12.59 -3.30 -21.81
N CYS A 508 12.02 -2.58 -20.84
CA CYS A 508 11.56 -1.21 -21.03
C CYS A 508 12.72 -0.21 -20.85
N PRO A 509 12.75 0.88 -21.62
CA PRO A 509 13.62 2.03 -21.35
C PRO A 509 13.46 2.54 -19.92
N HIS A 510 14.58 2.65 -19.20
CA HIS A 510 14.68 3.16 -17.82
C HIS A 510 16.04 3.85 -17.63
N LYS A 511 16.16 4.69 -16.59
CA LYS A 511 17.44 5.23 -16.12
C LYS A 511 18.01 4.36 -15.00
N ASN A 512 19.35 4.34 -14.92
CA ASN A 512 20.05 3.96 -13.69
C ASN A 512 19.89 5.08 -12.66
N ILE A 513 19.82 4.70 -11.37
CA ILE A 513 19.75 5.65 -10.25
C ILE A 513 21.15 6.10 -9.83
N THR A 514 21.25 7.37 -9.47
CA THR A 514 22.33 7.96 -8.65
C THR A 514 21.78 8.12 -7.22
N GLN A 515 22.61 7.96 -6.18
CA GLN A 515 22.15 7.92 -4.77
C GLN A 515 21.27 9.10 -4.33
N GLU A 516 21.39 10.27 -4.94
CA GLU A 516 20.59 11.47 -4.63
C GLU A 516 19.24 11.54 -5.39
N GLY A 517 18.89 10.53 -6.20
CA GLY A 517 17.83 10.61 -7.20
C GLY A 517 16.42 10.22 -6.75
N CYS A 518 16.28 9.24 -5.85
CA CYS A 518 14.98 8.77 -5.32
C CYS A 518 15.15 8.22 -3.88
N LYS A 519 14.10 8.29 -3.07
CA LYS A 519 13.98 7.66 -1.74
C LYS A 519 12.92 6.52 -1.78
N HIS A 520 12.91 5.63 -0.77
CA HIS A 520 11.91 4.54 -0.70
C HIS A 520 10.46 5.02 -0.51
N SER A 521 10.25 6.27 -0.10
CA SER A 521 8.94 6.94 -0.14
C SER A 521 8.37 7.10 -1.55
N GLU A 522 9.21 6.92 -2.59
CA GLU A 522 8.88 7.01 -4.02
C GLU A 522 8.86 5.63 -4.69
N ASP A 523 8.74 4.55 -3.92
CA ASP A 523 8.65 3.19 -4.47
C ASP A 523 7.34 2.95 -5.23
N ALA A 524 7.49 2.49 -6.47
CA ALA A 524 6.41 2.18 -7.39
C ALA A 524 5.67 0.89 -7.02
N ALA A 525 4.36 0.88 -7.24
CA ALA A 525 3.48 -0.25 -6.95
C ALA A 525 2.45 -0.46 -8.07
N VAL A 526 1.77 -1.61 -8.07
CA VAL A 526 0.70 -1.93 -9.03
C VAL A 526 -0.51 -2.56 -8.36
N ARG A 527 -1.65 -2.44 -9.03
CA ARG A 527 -2.81 -3.33 -8.89
C ARG A 527 -3.18 -3.89 -10.25
N CYS A 528 -3.14 -5.20 -10.39
CA CYS A 528 -3.45 -5.93 -11.60
C CYS A 528 -4.91 -6.37 -11.64
N ASN A 529 -5.48 -6.43 -12.83
CA ASN A 529 -6.71 -7.19 -13.05
C ASN A 529 -6.41 -8.69 -12.85
N ILE A 530 -7.28 -9.39 -12.12
CA ILE A 530 -7.20 -10.84 -11.89
C ILE A 530 -8.51 -11.53 -12.31
N PRO A 531 -8.47 -12.80 -12.77
CA PRO A 531 -9.67 -13.49 -13.20
C PRO A 531 -10.66 -13.70 -12.05
N TYR A 532 -11.94 -13.50 -12.29
CA TYR A 532 -12.99 -13.74 -11.30
C TYR A 532 -13.09 -15.23 -10.96
N MET A 533 -12.83 -15.57 -9.68
CA MET A 533 -12.81 -16.94 -9.16
C MET A 533 -14.05 -17.33 -8.33
N GLY A 534 -14.91 -16.38 -7.98
CA GLY A 534 -16.16 -16.65 -7.24
C GLY A 534 -15.97 -17.00 -5.75
N TYR A 535 -14.76 -16.82 -5.20
CA TYR A 535 -14.41 -17.21 -3.83
C TYR A 535 -15.05 -16.30 -2.77
N GLU A 536 -15.25 -15.03 -3.10
CA GLU A 536 -15.91 -14.04 -2.25
C GLU A 536 -17.36 -14.43 -1.89
N THR A 537 -18.06 -15.20 -2.73
CA THR A 537 -19.40 -15.74 -2.39
C THR A 537 -19.40 -17.02 -1.55
N MET A 538 -18.24 -17.57 -1.21
CA MET A 538 -18.10 -18.82 -0.42
C MET A 538 -18.03 -18.59 1.09
N ILE A 539 -17.74 -17.36 1.54
CA ILE A 539 -17.75 -16.97 2.95
C ILE A 539 -18.47 -15.63 3.14
N ARG A 540 -18.84 -15.30 4.38
CA ARG A 540 -19.34 -13.97 4.77
C ARG A 540 -18.92 -13.62 6.20
N LEU A 541 -18.95 -12.33 6.52
CA LEU A 541 -18.94 -11.87 7.91
C LEU A 541 -20.37 -11.75 8.43
N SER A 542 -20.53 -12.05 9.71
CA SER A 542 -21.81 -12.09 10.42
C SER A 542 -21.64 -11.47 11.81
N GLY A 543 -22.51 -10.51 12.13
CA GLY A 543 -22.30 -9.60 13.26
C GLY A 543 -21.32 -8.49 12.91
N GLY A 544 -20.52 -8.06 13.88
CA GLY A 544 -19.68 -6.87 13.75
C GLY A 544 -20.43 -5.56 13.97
N ARG A 545 -19.69 -4.50 14.30
CA ARG A 545 -20.13 -3.09 14.30
C ARG A 545 -19.89 -2.42 12.95
N SER A 546 -19.13 -3.06 12.05
CA SER A 546 -18.82 -2.54 10.72
C SER A 546 -18.70 -3.68 9.69
N ARG A 547 -18.63 -3.33 8.40
CA ARG A 547 -18.43 -4.29 7.29
C ARG A 547 -17.09 -5.04 7.32
N PHE A 548 -16.14 -4.60 8.16
CA PHE A 548 -14.78 -5.12 8.22
C PHE A 548 -14.56 -6.14 9.34
N GLU A 549 -15.53 -6.37 10.22
CA GLU A 549 -15.39 -7.28 11.33
C GLU A 549 -16.60 -8.21 11.49
N GLY A 550 -16.39 -9.39 12.07
CA GLY A 550 -17.46 -10.32 12.39
C GLY A 550 -17.01 -11.78 12.49
N ARG A 551 -17.96 -12.65 12.85
CA ARG A 551 -17.79 -14.10 12.80
C ARG A 551 -17.75 -14.56 11.34
N VAL A 552 -16.82 -15.44 11.00
CA VAL A 552 -16.69 -15.98 9.65
C VAL A 552 -17.64 -17.15 9.48
N GLU A 553 -18.53 -17.05 8.50
CA GLU A 553 -19.46 -18.12 8.11
C GLU A 553 -19.15 -18.63 6.70
N VAL A 554 -19.20 -19.95 6.51
CA VAL A 554 -18.89 -20.63 5.25
C VAL A 554 -20.19 -21.11 4.58
N ALA A 555 -20.31 -20.87 3.27
CA ALA A 555 -21.43 -21.33 2.46
C ALA A 555 -21.32 -22.82 2.13
N LEU A 556 -22.44 -23.53 2.22
CA LEU A 556 -22.52 -24.98 2.04
C LEU A 556 -23.59 -25.34 1.01
N GLY A 557 -23.25 -26.31 0.17
CA GLY A 557 -24.07 -26.78 -0.94
C GLY A 557 -23.64 -26.18 -2.29
N ASN A 558 -23.56 -27.03 -3.32
CA ASN A 558 -23.39 -26.58 -4.70
C ASN A 558 -24.61 -25.74 -5.10
N GLY A 559 -24.38 -24.59 -5.73
CA GLY A 559 -25.41 -23.59 -6.11
C GLY A 559 -26.38 -24.02 -7.22
N GLY A 560 -26.94 -25.22 -7.13
CA GLY A 560 -28.17 -25.61 -7.81
C GLY A 560 -29.42 -25.18 -7.02
N LEU A 561 -30.58 -25.75 -7.36
CA LEU A 561 -31.92 -25.34 -6.93
C LEU A 561 -32.27 -25.55 -5.43
N GLY A 562 -31.26 -25.71 -4.57
CA GLY A 562 -31.43 -25.82 -3.11
C GLY A 562 -31.04 -24.52 -2.40
N THR A 563 -31.63 -24.27 -1.23
CA THR A 563 -31.26 -23.13 -0.38
C THR A 563 -29.82 -23.28 0.12
N ARG A 564 -28.97 -22.29 -0.21
CA ARG A 564 -27.59 -22.19 0.31
C ARG A 564 -27.64 -22.05 1.84
N ARG A 565 -27.12 -23.06 2.55
CA ARG A 565 -27.00 -23.04 4.02
C ARG A 565 -25.63 -22.48 4.42
N TRP A 566 -25.51 -22.02 5.66
CA TRP A 566 -24.29 -21.46 6.24
C TRP A 566 -23.84 -22.29 7.44
N GLY A 567 -22.55 -22.30 7.74
CA GLY A 567 -21.97 -22.95 8.91
C GLY A 567 -20.75 -22.20 9.45
N LEU A 568 -20.31 -22.55 10.64
CA LEU A 568 -19.24 -21.89 11.39
C LEU A 568 -17.88 -22.58 11.21
N ILE A 569 -16.81 -21.83 11.42
CA ILE A 569 -15.43 -22.34 11.51
C ILE A 569 -15.05 -22.45 12.98
N CYS A 570 -14.48 -23.59 13.40
CA CYS A 570 -13.92 -23.76 14.74
C CYS A 570 -12.76 -22.78 14.99
N GLY A 571 -12.80 -22.03 16.10
CA GLY A 571 -11.77 -21.06 16.49
C GLY A 571 -10.49 -21.67 17.06
N ASP A 572 -10.43 -22.99 17.33
CA ASP A 572 -9.23 -23.66 17.84
C ASP A 572 -8.04 -23.44 16.87
N ASN A 573 -6.98 -22.79 17.37
CA ASN A 573 -5.77 -22.39 16.62
C ASN A 573 -5.99 -21.38 15.46
N TRP A 574 -7.15 -20.71 15.39
CA TRP A 574 -7.36 -19.64 14.40
C TRP A 574 -6.44 -18.45 14.72
N GLY A 575 -5.62 -18.05 13.75
CA GLY A 575 -4.61 -17.02 13.89
C GLY A 575 -4.67 -15.92 12.84
N THR A 576 -3.61 -15.14 12.76
CA THR A 576 -3.49 -13.99 11.86
C THR A 576 -3.41 -14.42 10.39
N LEU A 577 -2.73 -15.53 10.06
CA LEU A 577 -2.60 -16.00 8.67
C LEU A 577 -3.93 -16.50 8.10
N GLU A 578 -4.75 -17.18 8.89
CA GLU A 578 -6.11 -17.58 8.50
C GLU A 578 -7.01 -16.36 8.31
N ALA A 579 -6.91 -15.38 9.22
CA ALA A 579 -7.62 -14.12 9.10
C ALA A 579 -7.22 -13.33 7.85
N MET A 580 -5.93 -13.29 7.51
CA MET A 580 -5.41 -12.65 6.29
C MET A 580 -6.06 -13.26 5.04
N VAL A 581 -6.13 -14.59 4.95
CA VAL A 581 -6.80 -15.28 3.82
C VAL A 581 -8.30 -14.98 3.80
N ALA A 582 -8.98 -14.90 4.95
CA ALA A 582 -10.41 -14.55 5.01
C ALA A 582 -10.68 -13.10 4.54
N CYS A 583 -9.93 -12.12 5.05
CA CYS A 583 -10.04 -10.71 4.67
C CYS A 583 -9.71 -10.50 3.18
N ARG A 584 -8.65 -11.15 2.68
CA ARG A 584 -8.26 -11.21 1.27
C ARG A 584 -9.38 -11.78 0.40
N GLN A 585 -9.96 -12.93 0.78
CA GLN A 585 -11.04 -13.61 0.07
C GLN A 585 -12.34 -12.77 0.00
N LEU A 586 -12.66 -12.04 1.07
CA LEU A 586 -13.79 -11.10 1.12
C LEU A 586 -13.52 -9.78 0.38
N GLY A 587 -12.29 -9.55 -0.06
CA GLY A 587 -11.88 -8.31 -0.73
C GLY A 587 -11.58 -7.13 0.20
N LEU A 588 -11.56 -7.35 1.52
CA LEU A 588 -11.54 -6.34 2.59
C LEU A 588 -10.13 -5.86 3.00
N GLY A 589 -9.08 -6.29 2.30
CA GLY A 589 -7.70 -5.91 2.58
C GLY A 589 -6.98 -6.96 3.43
N TYR A 590 -6.11 -6.49 4.32
CA TYR A 590 -5.37 -7.28 5.29
C TYR A 590 -6.27 -7.68 6.48
N ALA A 591 -5.83 -8.62 7.29
CA ALA A 591 -6.33 -8.75 8.65
C ALA A 591 -5.63 -7.75 9.56
N ASN A 592 -6.35 -7.26 10.57
CA ASN A 592 -5.78 -6.66 11.77
C ASN A 592 -5.69 -7.73 12.88
N HIS A 593 -6.78 -8.49 13.08
CA HIS A 593 -6.83 -9.55 14.11
C HIS A 593 -7.58 -10.80 13.63
N GLY A 594 -7.03 -11.97 13.95
CA GLY A 594 -7.73 -13.26 13.99
C GLY A 594 -8.25 -13.57 15.40
N LEU A 595 -9.52 -13.94 15.52
CA LEU A 595 -10.22 -14.13 16.80
C LEU A 595 -10.70 -15.57 16.96
N GLN A 596 -10.36 -16.19 18.09
CA GLN A 596 -10.74 -17.57 18.42
C GLN A 596 -12.10 -17.65 19.15
N GLU A 597 -12.54 -16.54 19.76
CA GLU A 597 -13.82 -16.44 20.47
C GLU A 597 -14.58 -15.19 20.01
N THR A 598 -15.86 -15.37 19.65
CA THR A 598 -16.73 -14.35 19.01
C THR A 598 -18.04 -14.14 19.76
N TRP A 599 -18.03 -14.38 21.08
CA TRP A 599 -19.19 -14.33 21.97
C TRP A 599 -19.96 -12.99 21.98
N TYR A 600 -19.30 -11.89 21.63
CA TYR A 600 -19.85 -10.53 21.61
C TYR A 600 -20.47 -10.12 20.27
N TRP A 601 -20.43 -10.99 19.25
CA TRP A 601 -21.10 -10.78 17.96
C TRP A 601 -22.35 -11.67 17.86
N ASP A 602 -23.40 -11.28 18.57
CA ASP A 602 -24.70 -11.93 18.49
C ASP A 602 -25.45 -11.46 17.23
N ALA A 603 -25.67 -12.37 16.26
CA ALA A 603 -26.05 -11.95 14.89
C ALA A 603 -26.65 -13.01 13.95
N SER A 604 -26.67 -14.32 14.29
CA SER A 604 -27.14 -15.33 13.34
C SER A 604 -27.66 -16.60 14.00
N ASN A 605 -28.66 -17.21 13.36
CA ASN A 605 -29.18 -18.54 13.72
C ASN A 605 -28.25 -19.70 13.28
N VAL A 606 -27.02 -19.42 12.85
CA VAL A 606 -26.05 -20.42 12.39
C VAL A 606 -25.30 -20.98 13.61
N THR A 607 -25.47 -22.28 13.86
CA THR A 607 -24.91 -22.96 15.04
C THR A 607 -23.98 -24.13 14.73
N GLU A 608 -24.08 -24.69 13.52
CA GLU A 608 -23.31 -25.87 13.09
C GLU A 608 -21.86 -25.50 12.78
N MET A 609 -20.90 -26.16 13.45
CA MET A 609 -19.48 -26.11 13.06
C MET A 609 -19.25 -27.02 11.86
N VAL A 610 -18.71 -26.48 10.76
CA VAL A 610 -18.59 -27.16 9.45
C VAL A 610 -17.17 -27.20 8.91
N LEU A 611 -16.26 -26.44 9.52
CA LEU A 611 -14.84 -26.40 9.17
C LEU A 611 -14.01 -26.32 10.46
N SER A 612 -12.86 -26.99 10.50
CA SER A 612 -11.97 -26.97 11.67
C SER A 612 -10.53 -27.30 11.28
N GLY A 613 -9.58 -26.93 12.15
CA GLY A 613 -8.15 -27.16 11.91
C GLY A 613 -7.63 -26.42 10.69
N VAL A 614 -8.24 -25.27 10.37
CA VAL A 614 -7.78 -24.41 9.27
C VAL A 614 -6.40 -23.89 9.62
N LYS A 615 -5.44 -24.15 8.75
CA LYS A 615 -4.07 -23.65 8.82
C LYS A 615 -3.65 -23.18 7.45
N CYS A 616 -3.43 -21.87 7.32
CA CYS A 616 -3.02 -21.21 6.10
C CYS A 616 -1.52 -20.90 6.14
N ALA A 617 -0.88 -20.81 4.97
CA ALA A 617 0.44 -20.20 4.81
C ALA A 617 0.35 -18.68 4.60
N GLY A 618 -0.84 -18.14 4.34
CA GLY A 618 -1.16 -16.71 4.23
C GLY A 618 -1.29 -16.21 2.79
N HIS A 619 -0.72 -16.93 1.82
CA HIS A 619 -0.74 -16.64 0.38
C HIS A 619 -1.97 -17.20 -0.37
N GLU A 620 -2.81 -18.01 0.28
CA GLU A 620 -3.98 -18.65 -0.31
C GLU A 620 -5.05 -17.63 -0.72
N MET A 621 -5.77 -17.92 -1.81
CA MET A 621 -6.84 -17.04 -2.32
C MET A 621 -8.18 -17.24 -1.61
N ALA A 622 -8.34 -18.36 -0.91
CA ALA A 622 -9.55 -18.72 -0.19
C ALA A 622 -9.25 -19.72 0.94
N LEU A 623 -10.04 -19.68 2.01
CA LEU A 623 -9.90 -20.61 3.16
C LEU A 623 -10.05 -22.09 2.77
N SER A 624 -10.74 -22.38 1.66
CA SER A 624 -10.88 -23.73 1.09
C SER A 624 -9.62 -24.25 0.39
N GLN A 625 -8.58 -23.43 0.25
CA GLN A 625 -7.26 -23.82 -0.26
C GLN A 625 -6.25 -24.08 0.87
N CYS A 626 -6.49 -23.56 2.07
CA CYS A 626 -5.67 -23.81 3.25
C CYS A 626 -5.79 -25.28 3.70
N GLN A 627 -4.82 -25.76 4.46
CA GLN A 627 -4.94 -27.08 5.08
C GLN A 627 -6.09 -27.05 6.09
N HIS A 628 -6.99 -28.01 6.05
CA HIS A 628 -8.07 -28.16 7.02
C HIS A 628 -8.43 -29.64 7.23
N HIS A 629 -9.14 -29.95 8.32
CA HIS A 629 -9.62 -31.31 8.55
C HIS A 629 -10.73 -31.70 7.55
N THR A 630 -10.75 -32.98 7.15
CA THR A 630 -11.80 -33.54 6.28
C THR A 630 -13.11 -33.82 7.04
N THR A 631 -13.02 -34.06 8.34
CA THR A 631 -14.15 -34.15 9.27
C THR A 631 -13.96 -33.12 10.38
N VAL A 632 -15.05 -32.53 10.86
CA VAL A 632 -14.99 -31.46 11.86
C VAL A 632 -14.57 -32.03 13.21
N THR A 633 -13.41 -31.60 13.69
CA THR A 633 -12.89 -31.88 15.03
C THR A 633 -12.60 -30.55 15.71
N CYS A 634 -13.33 -30.28 16.79
CA CYS A 634 -13.28 -29.01 17.52
C CYS A 634 -13.45 -29.31 19.01
N ARG A 635 -12.55 -28.82 19.86
CA ARG A 635 -12.60 -29.08 21.31
C ARG A 635 -13.80 -28.39 21.96
N LYS A 636 -14.18 -27.23 21.43
CA LYS A 636 -15.28 -26.41 21.94
C LYS A 636 -16.27 -26.08 20.82
N THR A 637 -17.39 -26.79 20.73
CA THR A 637 -18.37 -26.65 19.63
C THR A 637 -19.45 -25.57 19.81
N ASN A 638 -19.48 -24.88 20.96
CA ASN A 638 -20.40 -23.77 21.20
C ASN A 638 -20.08 -22.60 20.24
N THR A 639 -21.11 -21.95 19.69
CA THR A 639 -21.00 -20.85 18.71
C THR A 639 -20.08 -19.71 19.14
N ARG A 640 -19.92 -19.49 20.46
CA ARG A 640 -19.02 -18.48 21.02
C ARG A 640 -17.54 -18.73 20.72
N PHE A 641 -17.16 -19.96 20.38
CA PHE A 641 -15.80 -20.37 19.99
C PHE A 641 -15.66 -20.52 18.46
N ALA A 642 -16.54 -19.89 17.70
CA ALA A 642 -16.39 -19.79 16.25
C ALA A 642 -15.36 -18.72 15.90
N ALA A 643 -14.60 -18.96 14.84
CA ALA A 643 -13.59 -18.05 14.34
C ALA A 643 -14.19 -16.72 13.86
N GLY A 644 -13.44 -15.64 14.10
CA GLY A 644 -13.77 -14.29 13.68
C GLY A 644 -12.56 -13.55 13.12
N VAL A 645 -12.83 -12.45 12.43
CA VAL A 645 -11.80 -11.57 11.88
C VAL A 645 -12.16 -10.11 12.09
N ILE A 646 -11.12 -9.29 12.17
CA ILE A 646 -11.18 -7.84 11.98
C ILE A 646 -10.21 -7.53 10.84
N CYS A 647 -10.71 -6.93 9.76
CA CYS A 647 -9.97 -6.59 8.56
C CYS A 647 -9.59 -5.11 8.52
N SER A 648 -8.59 -4.76 7.72
CA SER A 648 -8.09 -3.39 7.52
C SER A 648 -7.61 -3.19 6.08
N GLU A 649 -7.75 -1.97 5.55
CA GLU A 649 -7.21 -1.60 4.22
C GLU A 649 -5.69 -1.32 4.25
N THR A 650 -5.09 -1.26 5.45
CA THR A 650 -3.65 -1.09 5.69
C THR A 650 -3.14 -2.02 6.80
N ALA A 651 -1.85 -2.33 6.79
CA ALA A 651 -1.14 -3.08 7.82
C ALA A 651 0.28 -2.49 8.01
N SER A 652 0.93 -2.84 9.12
CA SER A 652 2.35 -2.52 9.39
C SER A 652 3.29 -3.45 8.61
N ASP A 653 4.58 -3.17 8.54
CA ASP A 653 5.57 -4.02 7.84
C ASP A 653 6.93 -3.88 8.53
N LEU A 654 7.33 -4.88 9.32
CA LEU A 654 8.53 -4.80 10.15
C LEU A 654 9.72 -5.49 9.50
N LEU A 655 10.86 -4.78 9.50
CA LEU A 655 12.12 -5.29 8.98
C LEU A 655 13.31 -4.86 9.84
N LEU A 656 14.31 -5.72 9.89
CA LEU A 656 15.54 -5.50 10.65
C LEU A 656 16.59 -4.81 9.78
N HIS A 657 17.23 -3.76 10.30
CA HIS A 657 18.39 -3.13 9.66
C HIS A 657 19.63 -4.04 9.74
N ALA A 658 19.75 -4.95 8.77
CA ALA A 658 20.80 -5.98 8.73
C ALA A 658 22.25 -5.46 8.81
N PRO A 659 22.63 -4.31 8.20
CA PRO A 659 23.99 -3.77 8.32
C PRO A 659 24.38 -3.43 9.76
N LEU A 660 23.47 -2.84 10.54
CA LEU A 660 23.75 -2.46 11.93
C LEU A 660 24.05 -3.68 12.81
N VAL A 661 23.36 -4.81 12.58
CA VAL A 661 23.64 -6.07 13.28
C VAL A 661 25.06 -6.55 12.98
N GLN A 662 25.53 -6.39 11.73
CA GLN A 662 26.88 -6.74 11.32
C GLN A 662 27.94 -5.85 11.97
N GLU A 663 27.70 -4.54 11.97
CA GLU A 663 28.64 -3.51 12.45
C GLU A 663 28.78 -3.49 13.97
N THR A 664 27.71 -3.82 14.70
CA THR A 664 27.67 -3.75 16.17
C THR A 664 27.84 -5.10 16.87
N ALA A 665 28.18 -6.17 16.14
CA ALA A 665 28.35 -7.49 16.71
C ALA A 665 29.69 -7.67 17.45
N TYR A 666 29.65 -8.09 18.73
CA TYR A 666 30.85 -8.44 19.50
C TYR A 666 30.58 -9.49 20.59
N ILE A 667 31.65 -10.04 21.17
CA ILE A 667 31.60 -10.92 22.32
C ILE A 667 31.98 -10.17 23.60
N GLU A 668 31.22 -10.38 24.67
CA GLU A 668 31.53 -9.97 26.04
C GLU A 668 31.57 -11.19 26.97
N ASP A 669 32.61 -11.32 27.81
CA ASP A 669 32.62 -12.25 28.95
C ASP A 669 32.18 -11.49 30.22
N ARG A 670 30.89 -11.58 30.58
CA ARG A 670 30.28 -10.79 31.67
C ARG A 670 30.11 -11.65 32.94
N PRO A 671 30.55 -11.17 34.13
CA PRO A 671 30.40 -11.92 35.37
C PRO A 671 28.95 -11.97 35.86
N LEU A 672 28.60 -13.07 36.52
CA LEU A 672 27.21 -13.40 36.90
C LEU A 672 26.56 -12.36 37.82
N HIS A 673 27.30 -11.71 38.73
CA HIS A 673 26.73 -10.66 39.58
C HIS A 673 26.17 -9.45 38.81
N MET A 674 26.56 -9.25 37.54
CA MET A 674 26.00 -8.21 36.66
C MET A 674 24.91 -8.75 35.73
N LEU A 675 24.35 -9.94 36.01
CA LEU A 675 23.38 -10.64 35.17
C LEU A 675 22.16 -11.18 35.93
N TYR A 676 21.92 -10.74 37.18
CA TYR A 676 20.75 -11.17 37.97
C TYR A 676 19.43 -10.89 37.25
N CYS A 677 19.21 -9.65 36.82
CA CYS A 677 18.05 -9.24 36.01
C CYS A 677 17.85 -10.10 34.76
N ALA A 678 18.90 -10.25 33.96
CA ALA A 678 18.86 -11.08 32.76
C ALA A 678 18.61 -12.57 33.04
N ALA A 679 18.93 -13.07 34.24
CA ALA A 679 18.60 -14.44 34.65
C ALA A 679 17.13 -14.59 35.09
N GLU A 680 16.56 -13.57 35.74
CA GLU A 680 15.14 -13.52 36.11
C GLU A 680 14.24 -13.43 34.86
N GLU A 681 14.68 -12.67 33.85
CA GLU A 681 14.04 -12.58 32.53
C GLU A 681 14.28 -13.80 31.62
N ASN A 682 15.11 -14.77 32.02
CA ASN A 682 15.49 -15.95 31.23
C ASN A 682 16.33 -15.67 29.97
N CYS A 683 17.03 -14.53 29.90
CA CYS A 683 17.91 -14.14 28.78
C CYS A 683 19.27 -14.87 28.76
N LEU A 684 19.52 -15.77 29.70
CA LEU A 684 20.72 -16.60 29.76
C LEU A 684 20.39 -18.04 29.37
N SER A 685 21.37 -18.78 28.83
CA SER A 685 21.16 -20.17 28.46
C SER A 685 20.86 -21.03 29.71
N SER A 686 20.22 -22.18 29.50
CA SER A 686 19.78 -23.04 30.62
C SER A 686 20.91 -23.52 31.55
N SER A 687 22.18 -23.52 31.09
CA SER A 687 23.34 -23.86 31.92
C SER A 687 23.66 -22.80 32.98
N ALA A 688 23.27 -21.52 32.75
CA ALA A 688 23.50 -20.43 33.71
C ALA A 688 22.84 -20.69 35.07
N ARG A 689 21.74 -21.45 35.11
CA ARG A 689 21.05 -21.87 36.36
C ARG A 689 21.93 -22.72 37.28
N ASN A 690 22.92 -23.42 36.72
CA ASN A 690 23.86 -24.28 37.45
C ASN A 690 25.26 -23.67 37.56
N ALA A 691 25.44 -22.41 37.14
CA ALA A 691 26.73 -21.72 37.18
C ALA A 691 27.08 -21.26 38.61
N THR A 692 28.35 -20.88 38.82
CA THR A 692 28.89 -20.47 40.13
C THR A 692 28.55 -19.02 40.49
N TRP A 693 27.27 -18.70 40.67
CA TRP A 693 26.81 -17.40 41.15
C TRP A 693 27.44 -17.03 42.51
N PRO A 694 27.87 -15.77 42.76
CA PRO A 694 27.96 -14.62 41.85
C PRO A 694 29.25 -14.54 40.98
N TYR A 695 30.18 -15.49 41.13
CA TYR A 695 31.58 -15.35 40.70
C TYR A 695 31.94 -15.94 39.33
N GLY A 696 31.05 -16.75 38.73
CA GLY A 696 31.21 -17.25 37.37
C GLY A 696 31.01 -16.17 36.29
N TYR A 697 31.19 -16.56 35.04
CA TYR A 697 31.04 -15.70 33.86
C TYR A 697 30.11 -16.35 32.83
N ARG A 698 29.46 -15.52 32.00
CA ARG A 698 28.77 -15.94 30.77
C ARG A 698 29.41 -15.24 29.58
N ARG A 699 29.50 -15.94 28.46
CA ARG A 699 29.93 -15.38 27.18
C ARG A 699 28.73 -15.00 26.34
N LEU A 700 28.63 -13.72 26.01
CA LEU A 700 27.47 -13.11 25.38
C LEU A 700 27.86 -12.60 24.00
N LEU A 701 27.17 -13.05 22.95
CA LEU A 701 27.22 -12.46 21.61
C LEU A 701 26.20 -11.32 21.55
N ARG A 702 26.68 -10.07 21.62
CA ARG A 702 25.86 -8.85 21.54
C ARG A 702 25.80 -8.31 20.12
N PHE A 703 24.71 -7.61 19.81
CA PHE A 703 24.50 -6.86 18.56
C PHE A 703 23.27 -5.94 18.73
N SER A 704 23.23 -4.80 18.05
CA SER A 704 22.05 -3.93 18.05
C SER A 704 20.96 -4.46 17.12
N SER A 705 19.69 -4.31 17.49
CA SER A 705 18.52 -4.55 16.63
C SER A 705 17.77 -3.25 16.40
N GLN A 706 17.71 -2.79 15.15
CA GLN A 706 16.90 -1.65 14.73
C GLN A 706 15.76 -2.18 13.85
N ILE A 707 14.52 -2.00 14.31
CA ILE A 707 13.31 -2.50 13.66
C ILE A 707 12.55 -1.33 13.05
N HIS A 708 12.51 -1.27 11.72
CA HIS A 708 11.79 -0.25 10.96
C HIS A 708 10.34 -0.68 10.70
N ASN A 709 9.39 0.26 10.71
CA ASN A 709 8.04 0.04 10.19
C ASN A 709 7.86 0.72 8.82
N ASN A 710 8.05 -0.04 7.76
CA ASN A 710 7.91 0.42 6.38
C ASN A 710 6.52 0.14 5.79
N GLY A 711 5.55 -0.20 6.64
CA GLY A 711 4.18 -0.53 6.23
C GLY A 711 3.32 0.68 5.89
N ARG A 712 2.02 0.54 6.12
CA ARG A 712 1.00 1.58 5.89
C ARG A 712 0.08 1.81 7.09
N ALA A 713 0.43 1.23 8.23
CA ALA A 713 -0.21 1.45 9.52
C ALA A 713 0.87 1.37 10.61
N ASP A 714 0.65 2.09 11.72
CA ASP A 714 1.50 1.97 12.90
C ASP A 714 1.47 0.50 13.40
N PHE A 715 2.64 -0.08 13.68
CA PHE A 715 2.70 -1.36 14.38
C PHE A 715 2.23 -1.15 15.82
N ARG A 716 1.32 -1.99 16.30
CA ARG A 716 0.72 -1.85 17.65
C ARG A 716 0.71 -3.19 18.37
N PRO A 717 1.01 -3.21 19.69
CA PRO A 717 0.90 -4.44 20.48
C PRO A 717 -0.55 -4.94 20.47
N LYS A 718 -0.71 -6.25 20.26
CA LYS A 718 -2.03 -6.92 20.28
C LYS A 718 -2.76 -6.76 21.61
N ALA A 719 -1.98 -6.68 22.68
CA ALA A 719 -2.44 -6.65 24.06
C ALA A 719 -2.57 -5.20 24.53
N GLY A 720 -3.69 -4.85 25.19
CA GLY A 720 -3.89 -3.50 25.72
C GLY A 720 -3.16 -3.27 27.04
N ARG A 721 -3.00 -1.99 27.44
CA ARG A 721 -2.31 -1.54 28.67
C ARG A 721 -2.58 -2.37 29.93
N HIS A 722 -3.79 -2.90 30.10
CA HIS A 722 -4.21 -3.72 31.24
C HIS A 722 -3.52 -5.09 31.35
N SER A 723 -2.82 -5.51 30.29
CA SER A 723 -2.08 -6.78 30.18
C SER A 723 -0.58 -6.58 29.99
N TRP A 724 -0.10 -5.33 29.99
CA TRP A 724 1.33 -5.04 29.93
C TRP A 724 1.96 -5.33 31.29
N VAL A 725 3.16 -5.92 31.26
CA VAL A 725 3.87 -6.35 32.48
C VAL A 725 4.94 -5.31 32.79
N TRP A 726 4.95 -4.76 34.01
CA TRP A 726 6.06 -3.91 34.46
C TRP A 726 7.30 -4.76 34.69
N HIS A 727 8.46 -4.27 34.26
CA HIS A 727 9.72 -4.94 34.55
C HIS A 727 10.67 -4.06 35.36
N GLU A 728 11.01 -4.54 36.56
CA GLU A 728 11.77 -3.78 37.56
C GLU A 728 13.19 -3.46 37.10
N CYS A 729 13.82 -4.37 36.35
CA CYS A 729 15.17 -4.16 35.81
C CYS A 729 15.26 -3.17 34.66
N HIS A 730 14.16 -2.92 33.93
CA HIS A 730 14.13 -2.00 32.79
C HIS A 730 13.41 -0.67 33.09
N GLY A 731 12.69 -0.59 34.21
CA GLY A 731 12.01 0.64 34.63
C GLY A 731 10.86 1.06 33.71
N HIS A 732 10.27 0.13 32.96
CA HIS A 732 9.14 0.39 32.07
C HIS A 732 8.21 -0.83 31.93
N TYR A 733 7.08 -0.62 31.24
CA TYR A 733 6.12 -1.67 30.90
C TYR A 733 6.47 -2.33 29.56
N HIS A 734 6.34 -3.65 29.51
CA HIS A 734 6.48 -4.42 28.28
C HIS A 734 5.10 -4.77 27.72
N SER A 735 4.88 -4.50 26.43
CA SER A 735 3.59 -4.68 25.75
C SER A 735 3.48 -5.98 24.92
N MET A 736 4.60 -6.67 24.72
CA MET A 736 4.68 -8.00 24.09
C MET A 736 5.69 -8.88 24.84
N ASP A 737 5.33 -10.15 25.05
CA ASP A 737 6.19 -11.14 25.72
C ASP A 737 7.44 -11.47 24.89
N ILE A 738 7.25 -11.78 23.60
CA ILE A 738 8.32 -12.13 22.64
C ILE A 738 8.05 -11.42 21.32
N PHE A 739 8.81 -10.36 21.04
CA PHE A 739 8.81 -9.67 19.74
C PHE A 739 9.93 -10.17 18.82
N THR A 740 11.08 -10.62 19.35
CA THR A 740 12.16 -11.21 18.53
C THR A 740 12.76 -12.48 19.12
N HIS A 741 13.00 -13.49 18.27
CA HIS A 741 13.90 -14.61 18.58
C HIS A 741 15.29 -14.37 17.99
N TYR A 742 16.34 -14.71 18.74
CA TYR A 742 17.74 -14.64 18.33
C TYR A 742 18.33 -16.05 18.30
N ASP A 743 18.56 -16.60 17.11
CA ASP A 743 18.98 -17.98 16.94
C ASP A 743 20.39 -18.06 16.38
N LEU A 744 21.23 -18.89 16.99
CA LEU A 744 22.49 -19.33 16.40
C LEU A 744 22.28 -20.75 15.86
N LEU A 745 22.41 -20.91 14.54
CA LEU A 745 22.14 -22.15 13.83
C LEU A 745 23.43 -22.76 13.27
N THR A 746 23.51 -24.08 13.12
CA THR A 746 24.51 -24.69 12.21
C THR A 746 24.17 -24.38 10.75
N PRO A 747 25.10 -24.57 9.79
CA PRO A 747 24.80 -24.52 8.35
C PRO A 747 23.72 -25.53 7.91
N ASN A 748 23.43 -26.55 8.73
CA ASN A 748 22.34 -27.52 8.50
C ASN A 748 20.99 -27.03 9.06
N GLY A 749 20.90 -25.80 9.59
CA GLY A 749 19.69 -25.21 10.17
C GLY A 749 19.34 -25.69 11.59
N THR A 750 20.22 -26.43 12.28
CA THR A 750 19.95 -26.88 13.65
C THR A 750 20.34 -25.80 14.66
N LYS A 751 19.39 -25.37 15.51
CA LYS A 751 19.66 -24.41 16.59
C LYS A 751 20.69 -24.96 17.59
N VAL A 752 21.75 -24.19 17.87
CA VAL A 752 22.81 -24.51 18.85
C VAL A 752 22.81 -23.60 20.06
N ALA A 753 22.34 -22.36 19.91
CA ALA A 753 22.03 -21.46 21.00
C ALA A 753 20.77 -20.66 20.66
N GLU A 754 20.02 -20.31 21.70
CA GLU A 754 18.86 -19.43 21.63
C GLU A 754 19.10 -18.26 22.57
N GLY A 755 18.96 -17.07 22.04
CA GLY A 755 18.71 -15.86 22.79
C GLY A 755 17.33 -15.32 22.43
N HIS A 756 16.89 -14.36 23.21
CA HIS A 756 15.78 -13.51 22.87
C HIS A 756 15.99 -12.23 23.66
N LYS A 757 15.53 -11.12 23.10
CA LYS A 757 15.28 -9.95 23.92
C LYS A 757 14.03 -10.28 24.74
N ALA A 758 14.19 -10.45 26.05
CA ALA A 758 13.06 -10.62 26.92
C ALA A 758 12.26 -9.33 26.97
N SER A 759 11.06 -9.40 26.41
CA SER A 759 9.97 -8.44 26.60
C SER A 759 10.24 -6.98 26.16
N PHE A 760 9.23 -6.40 25.50
CA PHE A 760 9.45 -5.25 24.61
C PHE A 760 8.67 -3.99 25.00
N CYS A 761 9.41 -2.90 25.05
CA CYS A 761 8.93 -1.55 24.79
C CYS A 761 8.77 -1.39 23.26
N LEU A 762 7.69 -0.77 22.77
CA LEU A 762 7.60 -0.38 21.36
C LEU A 762 7.50 1.13 21.31
N GLU A 763 8.55 1.79 20.80
CA GLU A 763 8.62 3.25 20.70
C GLU A 763 9.33 3.75 19.44
N ASP A 764 9.10 5.01 19.10
CA ASP A 764 9.71 5.67 17.94
C ASP A 764 11.07 6.26 18.34
N THR A 765 12.13 5.45 18.33
CA THR A 765 13.47 5.92 18.72
C THR A 765 13.93 7.06 17.81
N GLU A 766 13.81 6.90 16.49
CA GLU A 766 14.05 7.91 15.45
C GLU A 766 13.15 7.63 14.23
N CYS A 767 13.02 8.59 13.33
CA CYS A 767 12.16 8.53 12.14
C CYS A 767 12.80 9.25 10.94
N ASP A 768 12.25 9.03 9.75
CA ASP A 768 12.55 9.80 8.54
C ASP A 768 12.30 11.31 8.73
N GLU A 769 13.02 12.16 7.98
CA GLU A 769 13.10 13.63 8.19
C GLU A 769 11.74 14.36 8.27
N ASP A 770 10.73 13.87 7.53
CA ASP A 770 9.38 14.45 7.45
C ASP A 770 8.39 13.82 8.46
N VAL A 771 8.82 12.86 9.31
CA VAL A 771 7.96 12.04 10.17
C VAL A 771 8.16 12.36 11.65
N ALA A 772 7.04 12.61 12.36
CA ALA A 772 7.05 12.90 13.80
C ALA A 772 6.87 11.65 14.66
N LYS A 773 7.74 11.49 15.66
CA LYS A 773 7.62 10.48 16.72
C LYS A 773 6.29 10.59 17.47
N ARG A 774 5.72 9.45 17.86
CA ARG A 774 4.39 9.33 18.47
C ARG A 774 4.35 8.40 19.69
N TYR A 775 5.13 7.34 19.68
CA TYR A 775 5.16 6.31 20.71
C TYR A 775 6.40 6.45 21.59
N GLU A 776 6.20 6.30 22.89
CA GLU A 776 7.22 6.44 23.93
C GLU A 776 6.82 5.55 25.12
N CYS A 777 7.73 4.73 25.63
CA CYS A 777 7.42 3.79 26.71
C CYS A 777 7.48 4.42 28.10
N ALA A 778 8.17 5.55 28.23
CA ALA A 778 8.27 6.30 29.48
C ALA A 778 6.89 6.70 30.02
N ASN A 779 6.78 6.83 31.34
CA ASN A 779 5.56 7.29 32.03
C ASN A 779 4.28 6.49 31.69
N PHE A 780 4.41 5.21 31.31
CA PHE A 780 3.30 4.37 30.83
C PHE A 780 2.62 5.00 29.60
N GLY A 781 3.40 5.46 28.63
CA GLY A 781 2.93 6.03 27.36
C GLY A 781 2.23 5.01 26.45
N GLU A 782 1.76 5.48 25.28
CA GLU A 782 1.29 4.59 24.23
C GLU A 782 2.48 3.91 23.55
N GLN A 783 2.38 2.61 23.30
CA GLN A 783 3.41 1.83 22.62
C GLN A 783 3.00 1.45 21.20
N GLY A 784 3.99 1.40 20.31
CA GLY A 784 3.89 1.10 18.90
C GLY A 784 5.12 1.59 18.14
N ILE A 785 5.15 1.35 16.82
CA ILE A 785 6.15 1.93 15.91
C ILE A 785 5.40 2.60 14.77
N THR A 786 5.55 3.92 14.60
CA THR A 786 4.89 4.70 13.55
C THR A 786 5.50 4.40 12.18
N VAL A 787 4.68 4.53 11.13
CA VAL A 787 5.15 4.35 9.74
C VAL A 787 6.26 5.35 9.42
N GLY A 788 7.41 4.86 8.93
CA GLY A 788 8.61 5.69 8.68
C GLY A 788 9.43 6.00 9.94
N CYS A 789 9.14 5.31 11.06
CA CYS A 789 9.95 5.30 12.28
C CYS A 789 10.57 3.91 12.52
N TRP A 790 11.56 3.88 13.41
CA TRP A 790 12.18 2.65 13.89
C TRP A 790 12.42 2.65 15.39
N ASP A 791 12.40 1.44 15.95
CA ASP A 791 12.73 1.13 17.34
C ASP A 791 14.15 0.56 17.41
N LEU A 792 15.02 1.13 18.23
CA LEU A 792 16.45 0.80 18.32
C LEU A 792 16.83 0.19 19.68
N TYR A 793 16.97 -1.13 19.67
CA TYR A 793 17.56 -1.91 20.75
C TYR A 793 19.08 -1.98 20.59
N ARG A 794 19.80 -1.06 21.23
CA ARG A 794 21.28 -0.98 21.18
C ARG A 794 21.97 -2.17 21.86
N HIS A 795 23.12 -2.59 21.35
CA HIS A 795 23.93 -3.72 21.84
C HIS A 795 24.33 -3.68 23.34
N ASP A 796 24.34 -2.50 23.98
CA ASP A 796 24.82 -2.30 25.35
C ASP A 796 23.78 -2.66 26.44
N ILE A 797 22.50 -2.68 26.08
CA ILE A 797 21.40 -2.95 27.03
C ILE A 797 21.33 -4.44 27.42
N ASP A 798 20.60 -4.75 28.49
CA ASP A 798 20.43 -6.13 28.94
C ASP A 798 19.49 -6.94 28.03
N CYS A 799 19.71 -8.26 27.99
CA CYS A 799 19.05 -9.23 27.10
C CYS A 799 19.26 -9.01 25.58
N GLN A 800 20.11 -8.07 25.18
CA GLN A 800 20.43 -7.80 23.77
C GLN A 800 21.58 -8.69 23.28
N TRP A 801 21.42 -10.01 23.40
CA TRP A 801 22.46 -10.99 23.08
C TRP A 801 21.94 -12.41 22.81
N ILE A 802 22.84 -13.27 22.35
CA ILE A 802 22.76 -14.73 22.51
C ILE A 802 23.83 -15.17 23.52
N ASP A 803 23.44 -15.96 24.53
CA ASP A 803 24.40 -16.59 25.44
C ASP A 803 25.08 -17.78 24.74
N ILE A 804 26.34 -17.61 24.39
CA ILE A 804 27.15 -18.56 23.62
C ILE A 804 28.17 -19.31 24.51
N THR A 805 28.01 -19.28 25.83
CA THR A 805 28.96 -19.93 26.78
C THR A 805 29.16 -21.41 26.51
N ASP A 806 28.11 -22.12 26.10
CA ASP A 806 28.13 -23.56 25.82
C ASP A 806 28.41 -23.88 24.33
N VAL A 807 28.57 -22.87 23.48
CA VAL A 807 28.80 -23.01 22.04
C VAL A 807 30.28 -23.29 21.78
N LYS A 808 30.55 -24.24 20.89
CA LYS A 808 31.92 -24.60 20.48
C LYS A 808 32.40 -23.69 19.35
N ALA A 809 33.71 -23.66 19.11
CA ALA A 809 34.24 -23.05 17.89
C ALA A 809 33.66 -23.74 16.63
N GLY A 810 33.31 -22.96 15.62
CA GLY A 810 32.67 -23.45 14.39
C GLY A 810 32.16 -22.34 13.48
N ASN A 811 31.59 -22.76 12.34
CA ASN A 811 30.82 -21.91 11.44
C ASN A 811 29.33 -22.09 11.75
N TYR A 812 28.59 -20.98 11.74
CA TYR A 812 27.20 -20.85 12.15
C TYR A 812 26.47 -19.85 11.24
N ILE A 813 25.15 -19.83 11.32
CA ILE A 813 24.30 -18.76 10.80
C ILE A 813 23.67 -18.06 12.00
N LEU A 814 23.90 -16.76 12.13
CA LEU A 814 23.15 -15.92 13.06
C LEU A 814 21.80 -15.60 12.38
N GLN A 815 20.69 -15.80 13.08
CA GLN A 815 19.35 -15.46 12.64
C GLN A 815 18.65 -14.59 13.68
N VAL A 816 17.97 -13.55 13.22
CA VAL A 816 17.04 -12.75 14.03
C VAL A 816 15.68 -12.79 13.35
N VAL A 817 14.60 -13.05 14.10
CA VAL A 817 13.22 -13.11 13.57
C VAL A 817 12.31 -12.21 14.40
N ILE A 818 11.72 -11.20 13.75
CA ILE A 818 10.75 -10.25 14.32
C ILE A 818 9.32 -10.80 14.19
N ASN A 819 8.45 -10.51 15.17
CA ASN A 819 7.07 -11.02 15.27
C ASN A 819 6.97 -12.53 14.92
N PRO A 820 7.81 -13.40 15.50
CA PRO A 820 8.03 -14.78 15.02
C PRO A 820 6.81 -15.71 15.14
N ARG A 821 5.75 -15.24 15.80
CA ARG A 821 4.48 -15.95 16.04
C ARG A 821 3.30 -15.36 15.27
N TYR A 822 3.52 -14.33 14.44
CA TYR A 822 2.48 -13.62 13.69
C TYR A 822 1.39 -13.07 14.63
N GLU A 823 1.77 -12.58 15.82
CA GLU A 823 0.83 -12.16 16.86
C GLU A 823 0.09 -10.87 16.48
N VAL A 824 0.83 -9.94 15.88
CA VAL A 824 0.34 -8.71 15.21
C VAL A 824 0.33 -8.95 13.70
N ALA A 825 -0.54 -8.24 12.97
CA ALA A 825 -0.68 -8.40 11.53
C ALA A 825 0.18 -7.41 10.73
N GLU A 826 0.86 -7.93 9.71
CA GLU A 826 1.76 -7.18 8.83
C GLU A 826 1.38 -7.41 7.36
N SER A 827 1.73 -6.47 6.48
CA SER A 827 1.50 -6.59 5.03
C SER A 827 2.39 -7.63 4.36
N ASP A 828 3.57 -7.84 4.93
CA ASP A 828 4.53 -8.85 4.54
C ASP A 828 5.07 -9.55 5.79
N PHE A 829 5.57 -10.76 5.63
CA PHE A 829 6.15 -11.56 6.72
C PHE A 829 7.46 -12.26 6.31
N THR A 830 7.86 -12.21 5.04
CA THR A 830 9.05 -12.95 4.56
C THR A 830 10.34 -12.16 4.73
N ASN A 831 10.22 -10.89 5.09
CA ASN A 831 11.27 -9.92 5.46
C ASN A 831 11.50 -9.81 6.98
N ASN A 832 10.62 -10.37 7.81
CA ASN A 832 10.76 -10.36 9.28
C ASN A 832 12.01 -11.11 9.81
N ALA A 833 12.63 -11.95 8.98
CA ALA A 833 13.83 -12.69 9.33
C ALA A 833 15.07 -12.08 8.69
N MET A 834 16.17 -11.99 9.43
CA MET A 834 17.49 -11.59 8.96
C MET A 834 18.48 -12.73 9.22
N LYS A 835 19.42 -12.97 8.29
CA LYS A 835 20.49 -13.96 8.43
C LYS A 835 21.88 -13.34 8.19
N CYS A 836 22.88 -13.77 8.95
CA CYS A 836 24.30 -13.49 8.70
C CYS A 836 25.13 -14.79 8.73
N ASN A 837 26.22 -14.84 7.96
CA ASN A 837 27.27 -15.83 8.19
C ASN A 837 27.99 -15.46 9.50
N CYS A 838 28.23 -16.45 10.36
CA CYS A 838 28.84 -16.28 11.67
C CYS A 838 29.98 -17.29 11.86
N LYS A 839 31.22 -16.82 12.01
CA LYS A 839 32.36 -17.67 12.37
C LYS A 839 32.78 -17.37 13.81
N TYR A 840 32.92 -18.40 14.64
CA TYR A 840 33.37 -18.30 16.03
C TYR A 840 34.56 -19.23 16.26
N ASP A 841 35.70 -18.72 16.73
CA ASP A 841 36.92 -19.53 16.96
C ASP A 841 37.15 -19.93 18.42
N GLY A 842 36.26 -19.52 19.35
CA GLY A 842 36.44 -19.69 20.79
C GLY A 842 37.03 -18.47 21.51
N HIS A 843 37.43 -17.42 20.79
CA HIS A 843 37.97 -16.17 21.33
C HIS A 843 37.41 -14.91 20.66
N ARG A 844 37.07 -15.01 19.37
CA ARG A 844 36.55 -13.94 18.51
C ARG A 844 35.40 -14.46 17.67
N ILE A 845 34.57 -13.52 17.22
CA ILE A 845 33.49 -13.79 16.27
C ILE A 845 33.62 -12.86 15.07
N TRP A 846 33.21 -13.38 13.91
CA TRP A 846 33.08 -12.61 12.68
C TRP A 846 31.67 -12.80 12.16
N ILE A 847 30.94 -11.70 12.07
CA ILE A 847 29.60 -11.63 11.46
C ILE A 847 29.76 -10.95 10.10
N HIS A 848 29.29 -11.57 9.03
CA HIS A 848 29.36 -11.01 7.68
C HIS A 848 28.19 -11.49 6.79
N ASN A 849 28.01 -10.83 5.65
CA ASN A 849 26.91 -11.06 4.70
C ASN A 849 25.52 -11.02 5.36
N CYS A 850 25.32 -10.12 6.33
CA CYS A 850 24.00 -9.91 6.94
C CYS A 850 23.00 -9.37 5.91
N HIS A 851 21.87 -10.06 5.75
CA HIS A 851 20.81 -9.65 4.83
C HIS A 851 19.43 -10.08 5.35
N ILE A 852 18.40 -9.37 4.89
CA ILE A 852 17.00 -9.73 5.11
C ILE A 852 16.68 -11.00 4.31
N GLY A 853 15.95 -11.94 4.91
CA GLY A 853 15.85 -13.34 4.46
C GLY A 853 15.21 -13.57 3.09
N ASP A 854 14.53 -12.58 2.52
CA ASP A 854 14.03 -12.62 1.14
C ASP A 854 14.74 -11.68 0.16
N ALA A 855 15.75 -10.91 0.62
CA ALA A 855 16.49 -9.95 -0.21
C ALA A 855 17.35 -10.65 -1.29
N LEU A 856 17.69 -11.92 -1.10
CA LEU A 856 18.44 -12.72 -2.07
C LEU A 856 17.53 -13.58 -2.95
N SER A 857 17.96 -13.80 -4.19
CA SER A 857 17.43 -14.87 -5.05
C SER A 857 17.68 -16.25 -4.45
N GLU A 858 16.86 -17.26 -4.79
CA GLU A 858 16.98 -18.63 -4.26
C GLU A 858 18.38 -19.23 -4.49
N GLU A 859 19.01 -18.95 -5.63
CA GLU A 859 20.37 -19.37 -5.95
C GLU A 859 21.43 -18.62 -5.12
N ALA A 860 21.25 -17.32 -4.88
CA ALA A 860 22.16 -16.55 -4.03
C ALA A 860 22.05 -16.97 -2.56
N ASN A 861 20.84 -17.15 -2.02
CA ASN A 861 20.63 -17.67 -0.66
C ASN A 861 21.23 -19.08 -0.49
N ARG A 862 21.13 -19.96 -1.50
CA ARG A 862 21.79 -21.28 -1.45
C ARG A 862 23.32 -21.17 -1.37
N ARG A 863 23.93 -20.22 -2.08
CA ARG A 863 25.39 -19.97 -1.99
C ARG A 863 25.79 -19.39 -0.62
N PHE A 864 24.96 -18.53 -0.05
CA PHE A 864 25.12 -18.02 1.31
C PHE A 864 25.02 -19.13 2.38
N GLU A 865 24.08 -20.07 2.25
CA GLU A 865 23.92 -21.21 3.17
C GLU A 865 25.03 -22.26 2.99
N GLN A 866 25.56 -22.43 1.78
CA GLN A 866 26.69 -23.32 1.47
C GLN A 866 28.07 -22.69 1.78
N TYR A 867 28.12 -21.58 2.51
CA TYR A 867 29.37 -20.87 2.78
C TYR A 867 30.41 -21.78 3.49
N PRO A 868 31.59 -22.03 2.90
CA PRO A 868 32.57 -22.97 3.45
C PRO A 868 33.28 -22.47 4.72
N GLY A 869 33.00 -21.24 5.14
CA GLY A 869 33.71 -20.53 6.20
C GLY A 869 34.91 -19.75 5.67
N GLN A 870 35.24 -18.64 6.34
CA GLN A 870 36.46 -17.89 6.06
C GLN A 870 37.69 -18.68 6.51
N LEU A 871 38.66 -18.91 5.61
CA LEU A 871 39.95 -19.53 5.96
C LEU A 871 40.93 -18.53 6.62
N ASN A 872 40.76 -17.23 6.40
CA ASN A 872 41.58 -16.14 6.93
C ASN A 872 40.72 -14.90 7.25
N ASN A 873 41.33 -13.81 7.74
CA ASN A 873 40.61 -12.58 8.12
C ASN A 873 40.31 -11.65 6.91
N GLN A 874 40.29 -12.16 5.68
CA GLN A 874 39.97 -11.37 4.49
C GLN A 874 38.61 -11.79 3.94
N ILE A 875 37.76 -10.79 3.67
CA ILE A 875 36.51 -10.98 2.94
C ILE A 875 36.90 -11.33 1.50
N ALA A 876 36.34 -12.43 0.98
CA ALA A 876 36.61 -12.98 -0.34
C ALA A 876 35.53 -12.59 -1.35
#